data_AF-A0A1V6YUR7-F1
#
_entry.id   AF-A0A1V6YUR7-F1
#
_cell.length_a   1.000
_cell.length_b   1.000
_cell.length_c   1.000
_cell.angle_alpha   90.00
_cell.angle_beta   90.00
_cell.angle_gamma   90.00
#
_symmetry.space_group_name_H-M   'P 1'
#
loop_
_entity.id
_entity.type
_entity.pdbx_description
1 polymer ?
#
loop_
_entity_poly.entity_id
_entity_poly.type
_entity_poly.pdbx_seq_one_letter_code
_entity_poly.pdbx_strand_id
1 'polypeptide(L)'
;MSSGVQDSPQPSIYESPSLQDENQSSSPSESSCQIANEQWNHPRSNIAKTLATFWSFLIMGANDSAYGLETYYNLSYTVVSLVFLSPALGYVTAALVNERAHCAIGRRGVAFVSSICHLIAYILNCVHPPYPVLVVSFMFAGLGNGLADSAWNAWIGNLDNANQLLGLLHGFYGVGAVISPLIASLLVADAGLPWYYFYYIMIGGAAIEVLVCVACFWDSTGTSFLLAKEQQPGDTSEQAGLRKVLTTMPSARITWVCSIFLLGYVGVEVALGGWIVTFMKEVRHAAPFPSSMTSTGFWLGITVGRVILGFVTPLIGEKLAISAYISLEIAFCLILYLVPNFYAGAVAISLQGFFLGPLFPAVVVVTTKLLPKHLHVSAIGFAAAFGGCGAAVLPFINQITGPDNPRQEGFAEASRALSEYGKHVRPSDCVSAAVAVRTDGKGKGKRKASTSGKAGLVMGSLIRQGKILAPICTFGYDISLMNSLQSLPQWQTFMNHPKGIKLGFINALQSIGSIIFLPIQAWSANRFGRKPTILAGYIFIVIGVGLQAAAPNANAFIYSRLLVGIASAWFQCAVILVTEIAYPSHRSLVTAIYMCQYYVGSLLSAWVSFGMRNVQSSWSWRVPVLMQIALPLLALPGTLCVPDSPRWLISCGRLEEAKRILVRFHAGGDEGSGLVASEMEEISRGLVAERKARREVRWIDCVKTRGNRYRLFLSVSLGVFAQWNGGGVVSYYLTLILDTIGVTSSTDQTLINGFLQLWNLIMSVVGACLVDRAGRRPLFIASTVIMLISYIFITALSGSFTTTGTSAVGTAVIPFLFIYYAGYDIAFTPLLLAYPAEIWTTSLRAKGVAISTISNYMALIFNQLINPIAFERISWKYYFVFMGVLLVVLVVVWKTYPETRGRSLEDIAFIFDGEDARATGIDGNATTEQRCTARNEHREL
;
A
#
# COMPACT_ATOMS: atom_id res chain seq x y z
N MET A 1 -75.40 45.91 -53.00
CA MET A 1 -76.08 44.66 -52.56
C MET A 1 -75.13 43.99 -51.58
N SER A 2 -75.29 44.25 -50.28
CA SER A 2 -76.14 43.47 -49.34
C SER A 2 -75.52 42.08 -49.15
N SER A 3 -75.19 41.56 -47.97
CA SER A 3 -75.49 41.89 -46.55
C SER A 3 -74.82 40.76 -45.74
N GLY A 4 -74.13 41.02 -44.62
CA GLY A 4 -74.66 40.86 -43.26
C GLY A 4 -74.03 39.62 -42.58
N VAL A 5 -73.27 39.66 -41.47
CA VAL A 5 -73.64 40.08 -40.08
C VAL A 5 -74.78 39.18 -39.58
N GLN A 6 -74.62 38.24 -38.62
CA GLN A 6 -74.47 38.30 -37.14
C GLN A 6 -74.41 36.81 -36.67
N ASP A 7 -73.78 36.34 -35.59
CA ASP A 7 -73.80 36.81 -34.19
C ASP A 7 -72.58 36.33 -33.35
N SER A 8 -72.18 37.26 -32.50
CA SER A 8 -71.26 37.35 -31.34
C SER A 8 -71.71 36.53 -30.09
N PRO A 9 -70.94 36.43 -28.96
CA PRO A 9 -69.95 37.41 -28.47
C PRO A 9 -68.59 36.91 -27.90
N GLN A 10 -67.65 37.85 -28.07
CA GLN A 10 -66.38 38.18 -27.38
C GLN A 10 -66.43 38.15 -25.83
N PRO A 11 -65.32 38.33 -25.05
CA PRO A 11 -64.16 39.24 -25.28
C PRO A 11 -62.75 38.62 -24.98
N SER A 12 -61.62 39.08 -25.53
CA SER A 12 -60.90 40.39 -25.42
C SER A 12 -60.46 40.70 -23.97
N ILE A 13 -59.28 41.21 -23.58
CA ILE A 13 -58.07 41.75 -24.21
C ILE A 13 -57.16 42.22 -23.02
N TYR A 14 -55.85 42.42 -23.26
CA TYR A 14 -54.85 43.26 -22.55
C TYR A 14 -54.09 42.82 -21.27
N GLU A 15 -52.83 43.29 -21.30
CA GLU A 15 -51.67 43.14 -20.43
C GLU A 15 -51.69 44.02 -19.15
N SER A 16 -51.02 43.46 -18.11
CA SER A 16 -50.14 44.12 -17.11
C SER A 16 -50.78 44.94 -15.95
N PRO A 17 -50.03 45.27 -14.87
CA PRO A 17 -49.94 44.45 -13.65
C PRO A 17 -50.32 45.22 -12.37
N SER A 18 -50.79 44.54 -11.32
CA SER A 18 -50.85 45.11 -9.98
C SER A 18 -50.60 44.07 -8.88
N LEU A 19 -49.79 44.48 -7.92
CA LEU A 19 -49.34 43.77 -6.73
C LEU A 19 -50.47 43.46 -5.74
N GLN A 20 -50.30 42.32 -5.06
CA GLN A 20 -50.72 41.97 -3.69
C GLN A 20 -52.22 41.90 -3.38
N ASP A 21 -52.71 40.68 -3.10
CA ASP A 21 -53.20 40.35 -1.76
C ASP A 21 -53.33 38.83 -1.56
N GLU A 22 -53.00 38.40 -0.34
CA GLU A 22 -52.95 37.03 0.16
C GLU A 22 -54.33 36.39 0.32
N ASN A 23 -54.50 35.12 -0.10
CA ASN A 23 -54.95 34.02 0.77
C ASN A 23 -55.16 32.70 -0.01
N GLN A 24 -54.59 31.62 0.54
CA GLN A 24 -55.10 30.23 0.61
C GLN A 24 -55.53 29.55 -0.72
N SER A 25 -55.09 28.37 -1.13
CA SER A 25 -54.54 27.20 -0.45
C SER A 25 -54.01 26.25 -1.54
N SER A 26 -52.71 25.96 -1.57
CA SER A 26 -52.14 24.96 -2.48
C SER A 26 -52.23 23.57 -1.87
N SER A 27 -52.97 22.68 -2.53
CA SER A 27 -52.84 21.22 -2.41
C SER A 27 -51.37 20.79 -2.60
N PRO A 28 -50.82 19.87 -1.79
CA PRO A 28 -49.41 19.53 -1.87
C PRO A 28 -49.12 18.72 -3.14
N SER A 29 -48.18 19.24 -3.93
CA SER A 29 -47.48 18.52 -5.00
C SER A 29 -46.82 17.26 -4.44
N GLU A 30 -46.92 16.15 -5.17
CA GLU A 30 -46.26 14.87 -4.91
C GLU A 30 -44.75 15.08 -4.63
N SER A 31 -44.42 15.13 -3.35
CA SER A 31 -43.06 15.01 -2.87
C SER A 31 -42.66 13.54 -2.99
N SER A 32 -41.51 13.30 -3.60
CA SER A 32 -40.80 12.03 -3.51
C SER A 32 -40.72 11.59 -2.04
N CYS A 33 -41.49 10.57 -1.67
CA CYS A 33 -41.46 9.98 -0.33
C CYS A 33 -40.07 9.36 -0.09
N GLN A 34 -39.13 10.13 0.46
CA GLN A 34 -37.92 9.58 1.04
C GLN A 34 -38.33 8.77 2.26
N ILE A 35 -38.16 7.45 2.19
CA ILE A 35 -38.38 6.56 3.35
C ILE A 35 -37.45 7.04 4.48
N ALA A 36 -38.01 7.63 5.53
CA ALA A 36 -37.25 8.08 6.68
C ALA A 36 -36.48 6.90 7.31
N ASN A 37 -35.21 7.10 7.65
CA ASN A 37 -34.42 6.08 8.33
C ASN A 37 -35.03 5.77 9.72
N GLU A 38 -34.96 4.50 10.15
CA GLU A 38 -35.41 4.10 11.48
C GLU A 38 -34.63 4.85 12.57
N GLN A 39 -35.31 5.22 13.65
CA GLN A 39 -34.67 5.82 14.82
C GLN A 39 -34.24 4.73 15.82
N TRP A 40 -33.26 5.04 16.67
CA TRP A 40 -32.79 4.11 17.70
C TRP A 40 -33.86 3.81 18.77
N ASN A 41 -34.81 4.72 18.97
CA ASN A 41 -35.88 4.63 19.96
C ASN A 41 -37.24 4.21 19.37
N HIS A 42 -37.39 4.19 18.04
CA HIS A 42 -38.62 3.83 17.35
C HIS A 42 -38.36 2.87 16.19
N PRO A 43 -39.02 1.68 16.17
CA PRO A 43 -39.92 1.11 17.18
C PRO A 43 -39.22 0.84 18.54
N ARG A 44 -39.98 0.72 19.64
CA ARG A 44 -39.42 0.53 21.00
C ARG A 44 -38.47 -0.68 21.14
N SER A 45 -38.59 -1.67 20.26
CA SER A 45 -37.67 -2.80 20.19
C SER A 45 -36.25 -2.42 19.78
N ASN A 46 -36.06 -1.29 19.08
CA ASN A 46 -34.74 -0.78 18.71
C ASN A 46 -33.93 -0.29 19.93
N ILE A 47 -34.58 0.12 21.02
CA ILE A 47 -33.89 0.49 22.27
C ILE A 47 -33.13 -0.72 22.82
N ALA A 48 -33.82 -1.86 22.96
CA ALA A 48 -33.22 -3.10 23.45
C ALA A 48 -32.12 -3.62 22.52
N LYS A 49 -32.33 -3.56 21.19
CA LYS A 49 -31.31 -3.93 20.19
C LYS A 49 -30.06 -3.04 20.26
N THR A 50 -30.24 -1.73 20.42
CA THR A 50 -29.13 -0.78 20.54
C THR A 50 -28.31 -1.04 21.82
N LEU A 51 -28.99 -1.23 22.96
CA LEU A 51 -28.32 -1.59 24.21
C LEU A 51 -27.59 -2.94 24.13
N ALA A 52 -28.16 -3.93 23.44
CA ALA A 52 -27.51 -5.22 23.18
C ALA A 52 -26.19 -5.05 22.38
N THR A 53 -26.20 -4.20 21.35
CA THR A 53 -24.99 -3.93 20.57
C THR A 53 -23.91 -3.19 21.37
N PHE A 54 -24.31 -2.30 22.30
CA PHE A 54 -23.37 -1.64 23.22
C PHE A 54 -22.71 -2.65 24.17
N TRP A 55 -23.48 -3.61 24.68
CA TRP A 55 -22.93 -4.69 25.50
C TRP A 55 -21.93 -5.55 24.73
N SER A 56 -22.27 -5.95 23.49
CA SER A 56 -21.36 -6.70 22.61
C SER A 56 -20.04 -5.96 22.38
N PHE A 57 -20.10 -4.65 22.11
CA PHE A 57 -18.90 -3.81 21.93
C PHE A 57 -18.08 -3.66 23.20
N LEU A 58 -18.71 -3.59 24.38
CA LEU A 58 -18.01 -3.59 25.67
C LEU A 58 -17.22 -4.88 25.89
N ILE A 59 -17.81 -6.04 25.61
CA ILE A 59 -17.10 -7.34 25.71
C ILE A 59 -15.95 -7.41 24.71
N MET A 60 -16.16 -6.92 23.49
CA MET A 60 -15.13 -6.86 22.45
C MET A 60 -13.94 -6.00 22.87
N GLY A 61 -14.20 -4.80 23.40
CA GLY A 61 -13.15 -3.92 23.93
C GLY A 61 -12.41 -4.52 25.13
N ALA A 62 -13.13 -5.21 26.01
CA ALA A 62 -12.53 -5.89 27.15
C ALA A 62 -11.60 -7.06 26.75
N ASN A 63 -11.92 -7.76 25.66
CA ASN A 63 -11.07 -8.82 25.12
C ASN A 63 -9.74 -8.28 24.56
N ASP A 64 -9.80 -7.16 23.84
CA ASP A 64 -8.65 -6.65 23.09
C ASP A 64 -7.60 -5.95 23.97
N SER A 65 -7.92 -5.68 25.25
CA SER A 65 -7.05 -4.90 26.15
C SER A 65 -6.27 -5.71 27.19
N ALA A 66 -6.52 -7.02 27.37
CA ALA A 66 -5.89 -7.83 28.43
C ALA A 66 -5.06 -9.00 27.89
N TYR A 67 -3.82 -8.73 27.50
CA TYR A 67 -2.82 -9.75 27.13
C TYR A 67 -1.65 -9.76 28.12
N GLY A 68 -1.65 -10.70 29.07
CA GLY A 68 -0.57 -10.87 30.05
C GLY A 68 -0.21 -12.35 30.24
N LEU A 69 0.56 -12.93 29.31
CA LEU A 69 0.77 -14.39 29.20
C LEU A 69 2.24 -14.83 29.34
N GLU A 70 3.16 -13.89 29.47
CA GLU A 70 4.59 -14.10 29.22
C GLU A 70 5.28 -14.98 30.27
N THR A 71 5.02 -14.72 31.56
CA THR A 71 5.65 -15.42 32.68
C THR A 71 5.12 -16.83 32.93
N TYR A 72 3.94 -17.17 32.43
CA TYR A 72 3.31 -18.48 32.71
C TYR A 72 3.79 -19.60 31.78
N TYR A 73 4.04 -19.31 30.50
CA TYR A 73 4.39 -20.34 29.51
C TYR A 73 5.90 -20.51 29.28
N ASN A 74 6.77 -19.68 29.89
CA ASN A 74 8.22 -19.69 29.65
C ASN A 74 8.58 -19.63 28.16
N LEU A 75 7.87 -18.80 27.39
CA LEU A 75 8.04 -18.69 25.94
C LEU A 75 8.83 -17.43 25.57
N SER A 76 9.61 -17.52 24.50
CA SER A 76 10.27 -16.33 23.95
C SER A 76 9.24 -15.30 23.47
N TYR A 77 9.52 -14.02 23.65
CA TYR A 77 8.67 -12.90 23.23
C TYR A 77 8.15 -13.01 21.78
N THR A 78 8.98 -13.49 20.85
CA THR A 78 8.56 -13.71 19.45
C THR A 78 7.45 -14.75 19.33
N VAL A 79 7.51 -15.81 20.14
CA VAL A 79 6.47 -16.83 20.16
C VAL A 79 5.21 -16.26 20.78
N VAL A 80 5.30 -15.56 21.93
CA VAL A 80 4.17 -14.88 22.60
C VAL A 80 3.47 -13.87 21.68
N SER A 81 4.23 -13.17 20.84
CA SER A 81 3.69 -12.18 19.89
C SER A 81 2.78 -12.77 18.80
N LEU A 82 2.81 -14.10 18.58
CA LEU A 82 1.89 -14.78 17.67
C LEU A 82 0.42 -14.70 18.14
N VAL A 83 0.18 -14.48 19.43
CA VAL A 83 -1.18 -14.22 19.96
C VAL A 83 -1.78 -12.99 19.28
N PHE A 84 -1.02 -11.90 19.07
CA PHE A 84 -1.54 -10.70 18.40
C PHE A 84 -1.85 -10.92 16.91
N LEU A 85 -1.20 -11.88 16.26
CA LEU A 85 -1.48 -12.23 14.86
C LEU A 85 -2.74 -13.09 14.68
N SER A 86 -3.17 -13.79 15.75
CA SER A 86 -4.23 -14.78 15.66
C SER A 86 -5.65 -14.21 15.50
N PRO A 87 -6.08 -13.12 16.18
CA PRO A 87 -7.36 -12.49 15.90
C PRO A 87 -7.47 -11.98 14.46
N ALA A 88 -6.37 -11.53 13.84
CA ALA A 88 -6.39 -11.04 12.46
C ALA A 88 -6.83 -12.13 11.47
N LEU A 89 -6.41 -13.38 11.67
CA LEU A 89 -6.90 -14.51 10.86
C LEU A 89 -8.41 -14.76 11.07
N GLY A 90 -8.90 -14.58 12.30
CA GLY A 90 -10.32 -14.61 12.62
C GLY A 90 -11.11 -13.53 11.88
N TYR A 91 -10.63 -12.28 11.92
CA TYR A 91 -11.21 -11.13 11.22
C TYR A 91 -11.27 -11.32 9.70
N VAL A 92 -10.20 -11.84 9.09
CA VAL A 92 -10.17 -12.16 7.65
C VAL A 92 -11.19 -13.25 7.33
N THR A 93 -11.29 -14.28 8.18
CA THR A 93 -12.30 -15.34 8.02
C THR A 93 -13.71 -14.79 8.15
N ALA A 94 -13.96 -13.90 9.12
CA ALA A 94 -15.22 -13.20 9.27
C ALA A 94 -15.58 -12.45 7.98
N ALA A 95 -14.70 -11.59 7.45
CA ALA A 95 -14.97 -10.82 6.24
C ALA A 95 -15.35 -11.70 5.02
N LEU A 96 -14.78 -12.90 4.89
CA LEU A 96 -15.09 -13.85 3.81
C LEU A 96 -16.43 -14.56 3.98
N VAL A 97 -16.85 -14.81 5.23
CA VAL A 97 -18.06 -15.60 5.55
C VAL A 97 -19.27 -14.71 5.85
N ASN A 98 -19.03 -13.46 6.26
CA ASN A 98 -20.03 -12.60 6.86
C ASN A 98 -21.28 -12.38 6.01
N GLU A 99 -21.11 -12.10 4.71
CA GLU A 99 -22.25 -11.92 3.81
C GLU A 99 -23.10 -13.19 3.66
N ARG A 100 -22.44 -14.36 3.57
CA ARG A 100 -23.13 -15.65 3.50
C ARG A 100 -23.85 -15.95 4.80
N ALA A 101 -23.25 -15.62 5.95
CA ALA A 101 -23.88 -15.77 7.26
C ALA A 101 -25.13 -14.88 7.35
N HIS A 102 -25.06 -13.61 6.98
CA HIS A 102 -26.23 -12.72 6.97
C HIS A 102 -27.35 -13.20 6.03
N CYS A 103 -27.00 -13.73 4.84
CA CYS A 103 -28.00 -14.25 3.90
C CYS A 103 -28.61 -15.59 4.36
N ALA A 104 -27.81 -16.49 4.94
CA ALA A 104 -28.25 -17.84 5.30
C ALA A 104 -29.00 -17.89 6.64
N ILE A 105 -28.49 -17.20 7.66
CA ILE A 105 -28.98 -17.31 9.05
C ILE A 105 -29.48 -15.98 9.64
N GLY A 106 -29.43 -14.89 8.88
CA GLY A 106 -29.93 -13.57 9.29
C GLY A 106 -29.10 -12.91 10.39
N ARG A 107 -29.54 -11.73 10.84
CA ARG A 107 -28.88 -11.02 11.96
C ARG A 107 -28.95 -11.82 13.26
N ARG A 108 -30.03 -12.56 13.49
CA ARG A 108 -30.15 -13.50 14.63
C ARG A 108 -29.02 -14.52 14.64
N GLY A 109 -28.78 -15.16 13.49
CA GLY A 109 -27.74 -16.18 13.37
C GLY A 109 -26.35 -15.60 13.53
N VAL A 110 -26.09 -14.40 12.99
CA VAL A 110 -24.81 -13.72 13.19
C VAL A 110 -24.60 -13.35 14.66
N ALA A 111 -25.62 -12.85 15.35
CA ALA A 111 -25.57 -12.57 16.79
C ALA A 111 -25.23 -13.81 17.63
N PHE A 112 -25.80 -14.96 17.27
CA PHE A 112 -25.52 -16.23 17.93
C PHE A 112 -24.10 -16.71 17.65
N VAL A 113 -23.68 -16.73 16.38
CA VAL A 113 -22.35 -17.21 15.97
C VAL A 113 -21.24 -16.34 16.53
N SER A 114 -21.37 -15.00 16.48
CA SER A 114 -20.35 -14.09 17.00
C SER A 114 -20.13 -14.28 18.50
N SER A 115 -21.22 -14.25 19.27
CA SER A 115 -21.19 -14.35 20.74
C SER A 115 -20.76 -15.74 21.22
N ILE A 116 -21.11 -16.81 20.49
CA ILE A 116 -20.59 -18.16 20.77
C ILE A 116 -19.10 -18.27 20.49
N CYS A 117 -18.59 -17.62 19.44
CA CYS A 117 -17.16 -17.62 19.19
C CYS A 117 -16.38 -16.97 20.35
N HIS A 118 -16.90 -15.88 20.93
CA HIS A 118 -16.35 -15.31 22.17
C HIS A 118 -16.41 -16.30 23.34
N LEU A 119 -17.57 -16.92 23.56
CA LEU A 119 -17.75 -17.88 24.66
C LEU A 119 -16.81 -19.09 24.55
N ILE A 120 -16.66 -19.66 23.35
CA ILE A 120 -15.71 -20.76 23.07
C ILE A 120 -14.28 -20.31 23.34
N ALA A 121 -13.88 -19.13 22.85
CA ALA A 121 -12.53 -18.61 23.08
C ALA A 121 -12.23 -18.47 24.57
N TYR A 122 -13.16 -17.91 25.35
CA TYR A 122 -12.95 -17.67 26.77
C TYR A 122 -13.00 -18.95 27.61
N ILE A 123 -13.86 -19.91 27.27
CA ILE A 123 -13.86 -21.25 27.89
C ILE A 123 -12.55 -21.98 27.61
N LEU A 124 -12.04 -21.91 26.37
CA LEU A 124 -10.74 -22.50 26.05
C LEU A 124 -9.61 -21.80 26.82
N ASN A 125 -9.66 -20.48 27.01
CA ASN A 125 -8.63 -19.75 27.74
C ASN A 125 -8.67 -20.03 29.26
N CYS A 126 -9.84 -20.29 29.84
CA CYS A 126 -9.96 -20.55 31.27
C CYS A 126 -9.38 -21.91 31.70
N VAL A 127 -9.33 -22.89 30.78
CA VAL A 127 -8.74 -24.22 31.03
C VAL A 127 -7.22 -24.26 30.80
N HIS A 128 -6.56 -23.10 30.74
CA HIS A 128 -5.09 -22.93 30.65
C HIS A 128 -4.42 -23.93 29.66
N PRO A 129 -4.81 -23.92 28.37
CA PRO A 129 -4.41 -24.94 27.42
C PRO A 129 -2.95 -24.74 26.98
N PRO A 130 -2.34 -25.72 26.29
CA PRO A 130 -1.02 -25.54 25.69
C PRO A 130 -1.00 -24.34 24.75
N TYR A 131 0.14 -23.63 24.68
CA TYR A 131 0.25 -22.36 23.95
C TYR A 131 -0.27 -22.39 22.49
N PRO A 132 -0.01 -23.42 21.66
CA PRO A 132 -0.58 -23.47 20.31
C PRO A 132 -2.11 -23.48 20.28
N VAL A 133 -2.75 -24.10 21.28
CA VAL A 133 -4.22 -24.11 21.42
C VAL A 133 -4.74 -22.75 21.85
N LEU A 134 -3.98 -22.04 22.69
CA LEU A 134 -4.26 -20.65 23.07
C LEU A 134 -4.21 -19.69 21.86
N VAL A 135 -3.27 -19.90 20.94
CA VAL A 135 -3.24 -19.13 19.68
C VAL A 135 -4.51 -19.40 18.84
N VAL A 136 -4.96 -20.66 18.78
CA VAL A 136 -6.18 -21.02 18.05
C VAL A 136 -7.44 -20.46 18.71
N SER A 137 -7.53 -20.42 20.05
CA SER A 137 -8.70 -19.85 20.74
C SER A 137 -8.88 -18.36 20.42
N PHE A 138 -7.80 -17.58 20.32
CA PHE A 138 -7.86 -16.17 19.91
C PHE A 138 -8.27 -15.97 18.44
N MET A 139 -8.11 -16.97 17.57
CA MET A 139 -8.70 -16.93 16.23
C MET A 139 -10.24 -16.95 16.30
N PHE A 140 -10.83 -17.69 17.24
CA PHE A 140 -12.27 -17.67 17.48
C PHE A 140 -12.73 -16.32 18.02
N ALA A 141 -11.98 -15.72 18.95
CA ALA A 141 -12.29 -14.36 19.42
C ALA A 141 -12.28 -13.36 18.26
N GLY A 142 -11.26 -13.37 17.39
CA GLY A 142 -11.21 -12.50 16.21
C GLY A 142 -12.32 -12.76 15.17
N LEU A 143 -12.76 -14.01 15.03
CA LEU A 143 -13.92 -14.35 14.18
C LEU A 143 -15.21 -13.76 14.76
N GLY A 144 -15.40 -13.84 16.07
CA GLY A 144 -16.52 -13.24 16.79
C GLY A 144 -16.55 -11.72 16.62
N ASN A 145 -15.41 -11.07 16.90
CA ASN A 145 -15.25 -9.63 16.75
C ASN A 145 -15.56 -9.18 15.31
N GLY A 146 -14.99 -9.83 14.29
CA GLY A 146 -15.22 -9.44 12.89
C GLY A 146 -16.67 -9.60 12.42
N LEU A 147 -17.38 -10.62 12.90
CA LEU A 147 -18.82 -10.80 12.62
C LEU A 147 -19.66 -9.75 13.33
N ALA A 148 -19.38 -9.47 14.61
CA ALA A 148 -20.08 -8.45 15.38
C ALA A 148 -19.84 -7.04 14.84
N ASP A 149 -18.57 -6.70 14.53
CA ASP A 149 -18.18 -5.40 13.99
C ASP A 149 -18.97 -5.08 12.73
N SER A 150 -18.95 -5.99 11.77
CA SER A 150 -19.62 -5.79 10.49
C SER A 150 -21.14 -5.73 10.61
N ALA A 151 -21.75 -6.56 11.47
CA ALA A 151 -23.20 -6.60 11.66
C ALA A 151 -23.73 -5.36 12.37
N TRP A 152 -23.12 -4.98 13.49
CA TRP A 152 -23.60 -3.92 14.37
C TRP A 152 -23.27 -2.53 13.82
N ASN A 153 -22.07 -2.33 13.26
CA ASN A 153 -21.75 -1.08 12.59
C ASN A 153 -22.63 -0.84 11.36
N ALA A 154 -22.93 -1.88 10.56
CA ALA A 154 -23.82 -1.74 9.42
C ALA A 154 -25.26 -1.47 9.84
N TRP A 155 -25.73 -2.04 10.96
CA TRP A 155 -27.07 -1.78 11.46
C TRP A 155 -27.21 -0.38 12.06
N ILE A 156 -26.33 0.00 12.99
CA ILE A 156 -26.35 1.33 13.63
C ILE A 156 -26.05 2.44 12.62
N GLY A 157 -25.14 2.22 11.68
CA GLY A 157 -24.81 3.19 10.63
C GLY A 157 -25.94 3.44 9.62
N ASN A 158 -27.03 2.66 9.69
CA ASN A 158 -28.26 2.84 8.92
C ASN A 158 -29.41 3.46 9.74
N LEU A 159 -29.24 3.67 11.04
CA LEU A 159 -30.19 4.39 11.89
C LEU A 159 -30.03 5.91 11.70
N ASP A 160 -31.08 6.65 12.03
CA ASP A 160 -31.00 8.11 12.12
C ASP A 160 -29.97 8.53 13.19
N ASN A 161 -29.27 9.65 12.97
CA ASN A 161 -28.15 10.10 13.82
C ASN A 161 -26.99 9.09 13.93
N ALA A 162 -26.63 8.46 12.80
CA ALA A 162 -25.55 7.46 12.72
C ALA A 162 -24.21 7.91 13.32
N ASN A 163 -23.81 9.18 13.16
CA ASN A 163 -22.56 9.71 13.73
C ASN A 163 -22.54 9.60 15.26
N GLN A 164 -23.61 10.06 15.92
CA GLN A 164 -23.73 10.04 17.37
C GLN A 164 -23.83 8.61 17.89
N LEU A 165 -24.64 7.77 17.26
CA LEU A 165 -24.86 6.39 17.69
C LEU A 165 -23.64 5.50 17.47
N LEU A 166 -22.91 5.65 16.37
CA LEU A 166 -21.64 4.93 16.14
C LEU A 166 -20.55 5.44 17.10
N GLY A 167 -20.52 6.73 17.40
CA GLY A 167 -19.65 7.28 18.45
C GLY A 167 -19.92 6.66 19.81
N LEU A 168 -21.20 6.51 20.19
CA LEU A 168 -21.59 5.83 21.44
C LEU A 168 -21.25 4.34 21.43
N LEU A 169 -21.55 3.61 20.33
CA LEU A 169 -21.24 2.18 20.17
C LEU A 169 -19.75 1.91 20.41
N HIS A 170 -18.89 2.64 19.71
CA HIS A 170 -17.44 2.53 19.88
C HIS A 170 -16.96 3.10 21.22
N GLY A 171 -17.70 4.05 21.82
CA GLY A 171 -17.48 4.50 23.18
C GLY A 171 -17.58 3.34 24.18
N PHE A 172 -18.59 2.48 24.06
CA PHE A 172 -18.72 1.28 24.92
C PHE A 172 -17.59 0.27 24.72
N TYR A 173 -17.06 0.14 23.49
CA TYR A 173 -15.81 -0.60 23.27
C TYR A 173 -14.65 0.01 24.05
N GLY A 174 -14.49 1.33 23.99
CA GLY A 174 -13.46 2.04 24.77
C GLY A 174 -13.61 1.80 26.28
N VAL A 175 -14.84 1.82 26.81
CA VAL A 175 -15.13 1.50 28.21
C VAL A 175 -14.64 0.09 28.58
N GLY A 176 -14.93 -0.91 27.73
CA GLY A 176 -14.41 -2.27 27.90
C GLY A 176 -12.88 -2.30 27.95
N ALA A 177 -12.22 -1.61 27.03
CA ALA A 177 -10.77 -1.52 26.94
C ALA A 177 -10.11 -0.79 28.14
N VAL A 178 -10.83 0.12 28.79
CA VAL A 178 -10.38 0.79 30.03
C VAL A 178 -10.54 -0.11 31.25
N ILE A 179 -11.67 -0.81 31.37
CA ILE A 179 -12.02 -1.61 32.55
C ILE A 179 -11.20 -2.90 32.62
N SER A 180 -11.00 -3.58 31.49
CA SER A 180 -10.40 -4.91 31.44
C SER A 180 -8.96 -4.97 31.99
N PRO A 181 -8.03 -4.07 31.61
CA PRO A 181 -6.67 -4.06 32.18
C PRO A 181 -6.67 -3.78 33.68
N LEU A 182 -7.58 -2.93 34.17
CA LEU A 182 -7.72 -2.64 35.60
C LEU A 182 -8.15 -3.90 36.37
N ILE A 183 -9.18 -4.60 35.88
CA ILE A 183 -9.63 -5.87 36.48
C ILE A 183 -8.51 -6.92 36.43
N ALA A 184 -7.86 -7.09 35.28
CA ALA A 184 -6.76 -8.04 35.13
C ALA A 184 -5.59 -7.72 36.08
N SER A 185 -5.23 -6.45 36.22
CA SER A 185 -4.18 -6.00 37.14
C SER A 185 -4.57 -6.23 38.60
N LEU A 186 -5.80 -5.92 39.01
CA LEU A 186 -6.27 -6.16 40.39
C LEU A 186 -6.25 -7.64 40.75
N LEU A 187 -6.67 -8.51 39.81
CA LEU A 187 -6.67 -9.96 40.03
C LEU A 187 -5.24 -10.51 40.16
N VAL A 188 -4.33 -10.10 39.28
CA VAL A 188 -2.96 -10.66 39.22
C VAL A 188 -2.03 -10.02 40.25
N ALA A 189 -2.03 -8.70 40.38
CA ALA A 189 -1.08 -7.97 41.22
C ALA A 189 -1.53 -7.86 42.69
N ASP A 190 -2.80 -7.57 42.95
CA ASP A 190 -3.29 -7.31 44.33
C ASP A 190 -3.86 -8.58 44.98
N ALA A 191 -4.61 -9.39 44.23
CA ALA A 191 -5.20 -10.63 44.74
C ALA A 191 -4.32 -11.88 44.57
N GLY A 192 -3.21 -11.78 43.83
CA GLY A 192 -2.29 -12.89 43.58
C GLY A 192 -2.91 -14.07 42.79
N LEU A 193 -3.99 -13.83 42.05
CA LEU A 193 -4.70 -14.86 41.30
C LEU A 193 -4.03 -15.10 39.93
N PRO A 194 -4.05 -16.34 39.42
CA PRO A 194 -3.55 -16.64 38.08
C PRO A 194 -4.32 -15.91 36.96
N TRP A 195 -3.64 -15.58 35.87
CA TRP A 195 -4.19 -14.80 34.73
C TRP A 195 -5.49 -15.39 34.14
N TYR A 196 -5.66 -16.71 34.17
CA TYR A 196 -6.84 -17.37 33.60
C TYR A 196 -8.15 -17.07 34.38
N TYR A 197 -8.07 -16.54 35.61
CA TYR A 197 -9.24 -16.13 36.37
C TYR A 197 -10.00 -14.97 35.73
N PHE A 198 -9.29 -14.10 35.00
CA PHE A 198 -9.90 -13.03 34.22
C PHE A 198 -10.92 -13.59 33.21
N TYR A 199 -10.64 -14.76 32.62
CA TYR A 199 -11.53 -15.38 31.64
C TYR A 199 -12.82 -15.93 32.25
N TYR A 200 -12.91 -16.19 33.56
CA TYR A 200 -14.20 -16.51 34.19
C TYR A 200 -15.17 -15.32 34.14
N ILE A 201 -14.66 -14.10 34.33
CA ILE A 201 -15.45 -12.87 34.20
C ILE A 201 -15.89 -12.69 32.75
N MET A 202 -14.98 -12.92 31.80
CA MET A 202 -15.28 -12.83 30.36
C MET A 202 -16.30 -13.87 29.90
N ILE A 203 -16.28 -15.10 30.45
CA ILE A 203 -17.31 -16.12 30.20
C ILE A 203 -18.68 -15.62 30.65
N GLY A 204 -18.77 -15.01 31.83
CA GLY A 204 -20.03 -14.40 32.31
C GLY A 204 -20.52 -13.30 31.38
N GLY A 205 -19.61 -12.41 30.95
CA GLY A 205 -19.91 -11.34 30.00
C GLY A 205 -20.39 -11.84 28.63
N ALA A 206 -19.72 -12.86 28.08
CA ALA A 206 -20.08 -13.49 26.81
C ALA A 206 -21.38 -14.30 26.92
N ALA A 207 -21.67 -14.94 28.05
CA ALA A 207 -22.96 -15.61 28.27
C ALA A 207 -24.12 -14.61 28.24
N ILE A 208 -23.95 -13.44 28.89
CA ILE A 208 -24.91 -12.34 28.80
C ILE A 208 -25.01 -11.83 27.36
N GLU A 209 -23.89 -11.69 26.65
CA GLU A 209 -23.88 -11.27 25.24
C GLU A 209 -24.70 -12.21 24.36
N VAL A 210 -24.50 -13.53 24.48
CA VAL A 210 -25.29 -14.55 23.76
C VAL A 210 -26.78 -14.38 24.07
N LEU A 211 -27.15 -14.33 25.35
CA LEU A 211 -28.55 -14.24 25.76
C LEU A 211 -29.22 -12.96 25.25
N VAL A 212 -28.59 -11.81 25.48
CA VAL A 212 -29.15 -10.49 25.18
C VAL A 212 -29.18 -10.24 23.67
N CYS A 213 -28.10 -10.52 22.93
CA CYS A 213 -28.06 -10.28 21.49
C CYS A 213 -29.02 -11.22 20.74
N VAL A 214 -29.10 -12.49 21.12
CA VAL A 214 -30.01 -13.45 20.47
C VAL A 214 -31.47 -13.13 20.79
N ALA A 215 -31.78 -12.76 22.05
CA ALA A 215 -33.14 -12.36 22.43
C ALA A 215 -33.59 -11.07 21.71
N CYS A 216 -32.73 -10.05 21.64
CA CYS A 216 -33.09 -8.77 21.02
C CYS A 216 -33.23 -8.83 19.49
N PHE A 217 -32.47 -9.72 18.83
CA PHE A 217 -32.51 -9.91 17.38
C PHE A 217 -33.31 -11.16 16.96
N TRP A 218 -34.13 -11.73 17.85
CA TRP A 218 -34.88 -12.97 17.60
C TRP A 218 -35.74 -12.92 16.34
N ASP A 219 -36.39 -11.78 16.09
CA ASP A 219 -37.27 -11.57 14.94
C ASP A 219 -36.52 -11.27 13.62
N SER A 220 -35.20 -11.08 13.67
CA SER A 220 -34.38 -10.68 12.53
C SER A 220 -33.77 -11.89 11.79
N THR A 221 -34.64 -12.71 11.18
CA THR A 221 -34.27 -13.94 10.48
C THR A 221 -33.67 -13.70 9.08
N GLY A 222 -33.04 -14.73 8.49
CA GLY A 222 -32.45 -14.66 7.13
C GLY A 222 -33.49 -14.32 6.06
N THR A 223 -34.70 -14.86 6.18
CA THR A 223 -35.83 -14.55 5.30
C THR A 223 -36.22 -13.07 5.37
N SER A 224 -36.27 -12.49 6.57
CA SER A 224 -36.53 -11.06 6.76
C SER A 224 -35.43 -10.18 6.15
N PHE A 225 -34.17 -10.63 6.20
CA PHE A 225 -33.04 -9.93 5.59
C PHE A 225 -33.07 -9.99 4.05
N LEU A 226 -33.44 -11.14 3.48
CA LEU A 226 -33.61 -11.31 2.02
C LEU A 226 -34.79 -10.49 1.49
N LEU A 227 -35.93 -10.48 2.20
CA LEU A 227 -37.09 -9.67 1.84
C LEU A 227 -36.78 -8.16 1.87
N ALA A 228 -36.02 -7.70 2.88
CA ALA A 228 -35.56 -6.31 2.94
C ALA A 228 -34.56 -5.94 1.82
N LYS A 229 -33.88 -6.94 1.25
CA LYS A 229 -32.96 -6.78 0.11
C LYS A 229 -33.71 -6.74 -1.23
N GLU A 230 -34.79 -7.51 -1.38
CA GLU A 230 -35.62 -7.56 -2.60
C GLU A 230 -36.51 -6.32 -2.82
N GLN A 231 -36.87 -5.58 -1.77
CA GLN A 231 -37.73 -4.38 -1.87
C GLN A 231 -37.02 -3.13 -2.46
N GLN A 232 -35.72 -3.17 -2.77
CA GLN A 232 -35.02 -2.03 -3.36
C GLN A 232 -35.09 -2.04 -4.91
N PRO A 233 -35.61 -0.99 -5.58
CA PRO A 233 -35.76 -0.98 -7.03
C PRO A 233 -34.39 -0.98 -7.74
N GLY A 234 -34.13 -1.97 -8.60
CA GLY A 234 -32.94 -2.07 -9.46
C GLY A 234 -32.16 -3.38 -9.37
N ASP A 235 -32.53 -4.30 -8.49
CA ASP A 235 -31.74 -5.50 -8.20
C ASP A 235 -32.29 -6.73 -8.97
N THR A 236 -31.75 -7.00 -10.17
CA THR A 236 -31.90 -8.30 -10.83
C THR A 236 -30.58 -9.07 -10.75
N SER A 237 -30.64 -10.28 -10.15
CA SER A 237 -29.61 -11.34 -10.12
C SER A 237 -28.59 -11.37 -8.94
N GLU A 238 -28.98 -12.14 -7.92
CA GLU A 238 -28.24 -13.21 -7.19
C GLU A 238 -26.86 -13.04 -6.54
N GLN A 239 -26.06 -11.99 -6.79
CA GLN A 239 -24.73 -11.88 -6.15
C GLN A 239 -24.34 -10.45 -5.76
N ALA A 240 -24.73 -10.02 -4.56
CA ALA A 240 -24.16 -8.86 -3.86
C ALA A 240 -22.81 -9.18 -3.18
N GLY A 241 -22.03 -10.11 -3.76
CA GLY A 241 -20.83 -10.68 -3.15
C GLY A 241 -19.77 -9.65 -2.80
N LEU A 242 -18.98 -9.90 -1.74
CA LEU A 242 -17.71 -9.23 -1.42
C LEU A 242 -16.87 -8.97 -2.70
N ARG A 243 -16.85 -9.93 -3.63
CA ARG A 243 -16.19 -9.78 -4.93
C ARG A 243 -16.70 -8.59 -5.74
N LYS A 244 -18.02 -8.38 -5.83
CA LYS A 244 -18.65 -7.24 -6.53
C LYS A 244 -18.31 -5.93 -5.83
N VAL A 245 -18.40 -5.88 -4.49
CA VAL A 245 -17.97 -4.73 -3.69
C VAL A 245 -16.53 -4.33 -4.01
N LEU A 246 -15.61 -5.30 -4.07
CA LEU A 246 -14.18 -5.05 -4.27
C LEU A 246 -13.78 -4.77 -5.72
N THR A 247 -14.66 -5.00 -6.70
CA THR A 247 -14.30 -4.93 -8.14
C THR A 247 -15.15 -3.96 -8.95
N THR A 248 -16.35 -3.61 -8.49
CA THR A 248 -17.26 -2.72 -9.21
C THR A 248 -17.08 -1.29 -8.74
N MET A 249 -16.67 -0.41 -9.64
CA MET A 249 -16.67 1.04 -9.40
C MET A 249 -18.12 1.57 -9.39
N PRO A 250 -18.46 2.55 -8.52
CA PRO A 250 -17.58 3.28 -7.60
C PRO A 250 -17.36 2.61 -6.24
N SER A 251 -18.14 1.58 -5.89
CA SER A 251 -18.13 0.93 -4.57
C SER A 251 -16.74 0.43 -4.16
N ALA A 252 -16.01 -0.18 -5.09
CA ALA A 252 -14.65 -0.67 -4.87
C ALA A 252 -13.70 0.42 -4.39
N ARG A 253 -13.79 1.62 -4.97
CA ARG A 253 -12.93 2.75 -4.58
C ARG A 253 -13.16 3.15 -3.13
N ILE A 254 -14.42 3.25 -2.73
CA ILE A 254 -14.80 3.64 -1.37
C ILE A 254 -14.31 2.59 -0.38
N THR A 255 -14.63 1.32 -0.63
CA THR A 255 -14.23 0.21 0.25
C THR A 255 -12.72 0.13 0.41
N TRP A 256 -11.93 0.19 -0.67
CA TRP A 256 -10.47 0.11 -0.59
C TRP A 256 -9.84 1.31 0.15
N VAL A 257 -10.36 2.52 -0.06
CA VAL A 257 -9.86 3.71 0.66
C VAL A 257 -10.14 3.58 2.16
N CYS A 258 -11.36 3.18 2.53
CA CYS A 258 -11.73 2.94 3.93
C CYS A 258 -10.89 1.82 4.57
N SER A 259 -10.65 0.71 3.86
CA SER A 259 -9.82 -0.40 4.35
C SER A 259 -8.36 -0.01 4.58
N ILE A 260 -7.74 0.71 3.64
CA ILE A 260 -6.35 1.16 3.78
C ILE A 260 -6.22 2.16 4.92
N PHE A 261 -7.20 3.05 5.07
CA PHE A 261 -7.23 3.99 6.20
C PHE A 261 -7.33 3.25 7.54
N LEU A 262 -8.25 2.29 7.68
CA LEU A 262 -8.41 1.52 8.91
C LEU A 262 -7.20 0.62 9.22
N LEU A 263 -6.52 0.07 8.20
CA LEU A 263 -5.26 -0.66 8.38
C LEU A 263 -4.21 0.19 9.11
N GLY A 264 -4.05 1.45 8.68
CA GLY A 264 -3.12 2.39 9.31
C GLY A 264 -3.60 2.83 10.70
N TYR A 265 -4.84 3.32 10.78
CA TYR A 265 -5.42 3.86 12.01
C TYR A 265 -5.46 2.83 13.14
N VAL A 266 -6.05 1.65 12.93
CA VAL A 266 -6.20 0.64 14.00
C VAL A 266 -4.83 0.12 14.42
N GLY A 267 -3.90 -0.03 13.48
CA GLY A 267 -2.54 -0.43 13.82
C GLY A 267 -1.80 0.61 14.66
N VAL A 268 -1.99 1.90 14.42
CA VAL A 268 -1.45 2.99 15.27
C VAL A 268 -2.13 3.02 16.64
N GLU A 269 -3.46 2.91 16.69
CA GLU A 269 -4.24 2.88 17.94
C GLU A 269 -3.74 1.79 18.89
N VAL A 270 -3.64 0.54 18.39
CA VAL A 270 -3.21 -0.61 19.20
C VAL A 270 -1.72 -0.55 19.52
N ALA A 271 -0.88 -0.09 18.59
CA ALA A 271 0.55 0.07 18.85
C ALA A 271 0.84 1.12 19.93
N LEU A 272 0.12 2.25 19.94
CA LEU A 272 0.25 3.21 21.03
C LEU A 272 -0.27 2.61 22.34
N GLY A 273 -1.49 2.07 22.34
CA GLY A 273 -2.13 1.49 23.53
C GLY A 273 -1.29 0.44 24.25
N GLY A 274 -0.59 -0.42 23.49
CA GLY A 274 0.26 -1.48 24.04
C GLY A 274 1.65 -1.05 24.50
N TRP A 275 2.20 0.06 23.97
CA TRP A 275 3.61 0.43 24.18
C TRP A 275 3.81 1.69 25.04
N ILE A 276 2.75 2.43 25.33
CA ILE A 276 2.79 3.63 26.18
C ILE A 276 3.44 3.36 27.54
N VAL A 277 3.09 2.25 28.21
CA VAL A 277 3.62 1.93 29.55
C VAL A 277 5.13 1.69 29.50
N THR A 278 5.59 0.90 28.53
CA THR A 278 7.01 0.63 28.30
C THR A 278 7.76 1.92 27.96
N PHE A 279 7.20 2.76 27.09
CA PHE A 279 7.79 4.06 26.76
C PHE A 279 7.94 4.97 28.00
N MET A 280 6.93 5.01 28.86
CA MET A 280 6.98 5.81 30.09
C MET A 280 8.02 5.29 31.09
N LYS A 281 8.16 3.97 31.22
CA LYS A 281 9.18 3.36 32.08
C LYS A 281 10.60 3.56 31.53
N GLU A 282 10.83 3.20 30.28
CA GLU A 282 12.19 3.13 29.70
C GLU A 282 12.72 4.50 29.26
N VAL A 283 11.87 5.33 28.66
CA VAL A 283 12.29 6.60 28.04
C VAL A 283 11.99 7.80 28.94
N ARG A 284 10.93 7.74 29.75
CA ARG A 284 10.58 8.81 30.70
C ARG A 284 10.99 8.50 32.14
N HIS A 285 11.58 7.33 32.39
CA HIS A 285 12.05 6.88 33.71
C HIS A 285 10.97 6.99 34.80
N ALA A 286 9.70 6.81 34.42
CA ALA A 286 8.58 6.95 35.34
C ALA A 286 8.35 5.65 36.13
N ALA A 287 7.85 5.80 37.36
CA ALA A 287 7.54 4.65 38.20
C ALA A 287 6.48 3.72 37.54
N PRO A 288 6.45 2.41 37.86
CA PRO A 288 5.57 1.44 37.20
C PRO A 288 4.07 1.80 37.28
N PHE A 289 3.61 2.24 38.45
CA PHE A 289 2.21 2.60 38.67
C PHE A 289 1.78 3.84 37.86
N PRO A 290 2.47 5.01 37.95
CA PRO A 290 2.19 6.15 37.08
C PRO A 290 2.29 5.85 35.58
N SER A 291 3.24 4.99 35.17
CA SER A 291 3.39 4.57 33.77
C SER A 291 2.18 3.78 33.28
N SER A 292 1.66 2.86 34.10
CA SER A 292 0.42 2.13 33.79
C SER A 292 -0.78 3.07 33.64
N MET A 293 -0.90 4.07 34.52
CA MET A 293 -1.97 5.08 34.47
C MET A 293 -2.00 5.89 33.17
N THR A 294 -0.87 6.06 32.47
CA THR A 294 -0.86 6.74 31.17
C THR A 294 -1.54 5.93 30.05
N SER A 295 -1.48 4.59 30.10
CA SER A 295 -2.23 3.73 29.17
C SER A 295 -3.74 3.81 29.47
N THR A 296 -4.13 3.80 30.75
CA THR A 296 -5.52 4.07 31.14
C THR A 296 -5.98 5.45 30.64
N GLY A 297 -5.12 6.46 30.74
CA GLY A 297 -5.38 7.81 30.23
C GLY A 297 -5.58 7.87 28.71
N PHE A 298 -4.86 7.05 27.94
CA PHE A 298 -5.02 6.92 26.49
C PHE A 298 -6.37 6.33 26.12
N TRP A 299 -6.71 5.18 26.68
CA TRP A 299 -7.97 4.48 26.42
C TRP A 299 -9.19 5.26 26.91
N LEU A 300 -9.05 5.97 28.05
CA LEU A 300 -10.05 6.91 28.52
C LEU A 300 -10.21 8.08 27.54
N GLY A 301 -9.10 8.61 27.03
CA GLY A 301 -9.08 9.61 25.96
C GLY A 301 -9.88 9.13 24.75
N ILE A 302 -9.58 7.95 24.20
CA ILE A 302 -10.31 7.32 23.09
C ILE A 302 -11.81 7.24 23.38
N THR A 303 -12.16 6.76 24.56
CA THR A 303 -13.56 6.59 25.00
C THR A 303 -14.31 7.92 25.00
N VAL A 304 -13.73 8.94 25.65
CA VAL A 304 -14.33 10.27 25.75
C VAL A 304 -14.37 10.95 24.37
N GLY A 305 -13.34 10.77 23.55
CA GLY A 305 -13.28 11.24 22.17
C GLY A 305 -14.37 10.66 21.29
N ARG A 306 -14.59 9.34 21.35
CA ARG A 306 -15.64 8.63 20.61
C ARG A 306 -17.04 9.15 20.94
N VAL A 307 -17.30 9.43 22.22
CA VAL A 307 -18.58 9.98 22.66
C VAL A 307 -18.70 11.45 22.26
N ILE A 308 -17.81 12.32 22.72
CA ILE A 308 -17.93 13.78 22.56
C ILE A 308 -17.77 14.19 21.10
N LEU A 309 -16.69 13.76 20.43
CA LEU A 309 -16.43 14.14 19.06
C LEU A 309 -17.41 13.48 18.08
N GLY A 310 -18.10 12.41 18.47
CA GLY A 310 -19.23 11.85 17.72
C GLY A 310 -20.39 12.84 17.53
N PHE A 311 -20.63 13.73 18.51
CA PHE A 311 -21.61 14.81 18.39
C PHE A 311 -21.05 16.05 17.65
N VAL A 312 -19.75 16.28 17.70
CA VAL A 312 -19.10 17.44 17.05
C VAL A 312 -18.90 17.22 15.56
N THR A 313 -18.47 16.03 15.15
CA THR A 313 -18.16 15.66 13.76
C THR A 313 -19.25 16.02 12.74
N PRO A 314 -20.56 15.77 12.99
CA PRO A 314 -21.60 16.18 12.05
C PRO A 314 -21.77 17.71 11.94
N LEU A 315 -21.39 18.50 12.95
CA LEU A 315 -21.55 19.97 12.94
C LEU A 315 -20.55 20.65 12.01
N ILE A 316 -19.32 20.13 11.93
CA ILE A 316 -18.22 20.70 11.14
C ILE A 316 -18.01 19.98 9.79
N GLY A 317 -18.67 18.84 9.59
CA GLY A 317 -18.53 17.98 8.41
C GLY A 317 -17.40 16.96 8.54
N GLU A 318 -17.66 15.72 8.13
CA GLU A 318 -16.79 14.56 8.41
C GLU A 318 -15.38 14.72 7.85
N LYS A 319 -15.24 15.25 6.63
CA LYS A 319 -13.95 15.40 5.98
C LYS A 319 -13.05 16.42 6.68
N LEU A 320 -13.63 17.54 7.10
CA LEU A 320 -12.91 18.60 7.80
C LEU A 320 -12.56 18.15 9.23
N ALA A 321 -13.51 17.51 9.91
CA ALA A 321 -13.32 16.92 11.24
C ALA A 321 -12.15 15.94 11.26
N ILE A 322 -12.17 14.92 10.38
CA ILE A 322 -11.10 13.91 10.28
C ILE A 322 -9.74 14.57 10.01
N SER A 323 -9.69 15.54 9.10
CA SER A 323 -8.43 16.25 8.78
C SER A 323 -7.89 17.05 9.97
N ALA A 324 -8.77 17.70 10.74
CA ALA A 324 -8.40 18.43 11.94
C ALA A 324 -7.92 17.50 13.06
N TYR A 325 -8.63 16.40 13.31
CA TYR A 325 -8.27 15.42 14.34
C TYR A 325 -6.90 14.79 14.05
N ILE A 326 -6.62 14.39 12.81
CA ILE A 326 -5.30 13.87 12.41
C ILE A 326 -4.19 14.92 12.61
N SER A 327 -4.47 16.18 12.27
CA SER A 327 -3.48 17.25 12.44
C SER A 327 -3.14 17.50 13.92
N LEU A 328 -4.16 17.47 14.78
CA LEU A 328 -4.00 17.58 16.23
C LEU A 328 -3.28 16.36 16.82
N GLU A 329 -3.60 15.15 16.35
CA GLU A 329 -2.92 13.92 16.74
C GLU A 329 -1.41 13.99 16.44
N ILE A 330 -1.04 14.44 15.24
CA ILE A 330 0.37 14.65 14.88
C ILE A 330 1.03 15.66 15.81
N ALA A 331 0.34 16.76 16.15
CA ALA A 331 0.86 17.75 17.09
C ALA A 331 1.09 17.17 18.49
N PHE A 332 0.15 16.38 19.03
CA PHE A 332 0.33 15.74 20.34
C PHE A 332 1.39 14.63 20.32
N CYS A 333 1.52 13.90 19.21
CA CYS A 333 2.61 12.95 19.01
C CYS A 333 3.98 13.66 19.01
N LEU A 334 4.08 14.83 18.34
CA LEU A 334 5.29 15.66 18.38
C LEU A 334 5.57 16.20 19.79
N ILE A 335 4.54 16.62 20.54
CA ILE A 335 4.71 17.05 21.94
C ILE A 335 5.22 15.89 22.79
N LEU A 336 4.62 14.70 22.67
CA LEU A 336 5.04 13.51 23.37
C LEU A 336 6.50 13.18 23.09
N TYR A 337 6.95 13.34 21.85
CA TYR A 337 8.32 13.06 21.43
C TYR A 337 9.31 14.14 21.89
N LEU A 338 9.02 15.42 21.62
CA LEU A 338 9.92 16.56 21.79
C LEU A 338 10.02 17.04 23.24
N VAL A 339 8.99 16.83 24.06
CA VAL A 339 8.94 17.31 25.45
C VAL A 339 9.31 16.16 26.41
N PRO A 340 10.51 16.18 27.01
CA PRO A 340 10.97 15.13 27.92
C PRO A 340 10.41 15.34 29.34
N ASN A 341 9.09 15.48 29.48
CA ASN A 341 8.41 15.65 30.76
C ASN A 341 7.28 14.63 30.90
N PHE A 342 7.26 13.90 32.02
CA PHE A 342 6.27 12.85 32.28
C PHE A 342 4.83 13.37 32.26
N TYR A 343 4.53 14.44 32.99
CA TYR A 343 3.18 14.98 33.09
C TYR A 343 2.68 15.53 31.75
N ALA A 344 3.54 16.25 31.03
CA ALA A 344 3.23 16.73 29.69
C ALA A 344 2.99 15.55 28.73
N GLY A 345 3.79 14.49 28.81
CA GLY A 345 3.62 13.28 28.02
C GLY A 345 2.33 12.53 28.33
N ALA A 346 1.99 12.39 29.62
CA ALA A 346 0.75 11.75 30.05
C ALA A 346 -0.49 12.49 29.52
N VAL A 347 -0.51 13.82 29.60
CA VAL A 347 -1.60 14.65 29.05
C VAL A 347 -1.64 14.56 27.52
N ALA A 348 -0.49 14.63 26.86
CA ALA A 348 -0.40 14.52 25.41
C ALA A 348 -0.93 13.18 24.90
N ILE A 349 -0.62 12.08 25.57
CA ILE A 349 -1.13 10.74 25.24
C ILE A 349 -2.64 10.66 25.44
N SER A 350 -3.19 11.18 26.54
CA SER A 350 -4.64 11.22 26.75
C SER A 350 -5.36 12.02 25.66
N LEU A 351 -4.80 13.17 25.27
CA LEU A 351 -5.36 13.98 24.18
C LEU A 351 -5.18 13.31 22.81
N GLN A 352 -4.08 12.60 22.58
CA GLN A 352 -3.88 11.80 21.39
C GLN A 352 -4.95 10.72 21.27
N GLY A 353 -5.25 10.01 22.36
CA GLY A 353 -6.38 9.09 22.43
C GLY A 353 -7.71 9.78 22.11
N PHE A 354 -7.96 10.97 22.68
CA PHE A 354 -9.18 11.75 22.44
C PHE A 354 -9.40 12.08 20.95
N PHE A 355 -8.38 12.53 20.22
CA PHE A 355 -8.50 12.85 18.80
C PHE A 355 -8.46 11.63 17.87
N LEU A 356 -7.84 10.52 18.30
CA LEU A 356 -7.90 9.24 17.60
C LEU A 356 -9.30 8.62 17.66
N GLY A 357 -9.98 8.75 18.79
CA GLY A 357 -11.26 8.10 19.09
C GLY A 357 -12.30 8.09 17.96
N PRO A 358 -12.71 9.24 17.37
CA PRO A 358 -13.80 9.29 16.40
C PRO A 358 -13.46 8.73 15.00
N LEU A 359 -12.19 8.39 14.71
CA LEU A 359 -11.77 8.06 13.34
C LEU A 359 -12.38 6.76 12.82
N PHE A 360 -12.47 5.69 13.62
CA PHE A 360 -13.12 4.45 13.20
C PHE A 360 -14.63 4.63 12.96
N PRO A 361 -15.43 5.19 13.90
CA PRO A 361 -16.83 5.52 13.65
C PRO A 361 -17.04 6.39 12.42
N ALA A 362 -16.19 7.40 12.21
CA ALA A 362 -16.32 8.31 11.08
C ALA A 362 -16.13 7.59 9.73
N VAL A 363 -15.21 6.63 9.64
CA VAL A 363 -15.04 5.80 8.44
C VAL A 363 -16.28 4.94 8.17
N VAL A 364 -16.88 4.37 9.22
CA VAL A 364 -18.13 3.61 9.08
C VAL A 364 -19.24 4.51 8.56
N VAL A 365 -19.41 5.72 9.12
CA VAL A 365 -20.43 6.68 8.65
C VAL A 365 -20.20 7.08 7.19
N VAL A 366 -18.97 7.37 6.81
CA VAL A 366 -18.64 7.69 5.41
C VAL A 366 -18.96 6.50 4.50
N THR A 367 -18.69 5.28 4.96
CA THR A 367 -19.00 4.05 4.22
C THR A 367 -20.51 3.89 4.03
N THR A 368 -21.32 4.10 5.07
CA THR A 368 -22.79 3.95 4.98
C THR A 368 -23.48 5.10 4.25
N LYS A 369 -22.86 6.28 4.18
CA LYS A 369 -23.35 7.41 3.37
C LYS A 369 -23.04 7.27 1.88
N LEU A 370 -21.91 6.65 1.54
CA LEU A 370 -21.43 6.58 0.15
C LEU A 370 -21.76 5.27 -0.57
N LEU A 371 -22.07 4.20 0.17
CA LEU A 371 -22.45 2.90 -0.40
C LEU A 371 -23.96 2.67 -0.27
N PRO A 372 -24.54 1.81 -1.13
CA PRO A 372 -25.91 1.34 -0.95
C PRO A 372 -26.02 0.32 0.20
N LYS A 373 -27.16 0.32 0.91
CA LYS A 373 -27.41 -0.46 2.14
C LYS A 373 -27.03 -1.94 2.04
N HIS A 374 -27.28 -2.57 0.89
CA HIS A 374 -26.98 -3.98 0.66
C HIS A 374 -25.49 -4.32 0.61
N LEU A 375 -24.60 -3.33 0.47
CA LEU A 375 -23.13 -3.52 0.45
C LEU A 375 -22.46 -3.17 1.79
N HIS A 376 -23.18 -2.55 2.74
CA HIS A 376 -22.59 -2.03 3.98
C HIS A 376 -21.90 -3.14 4.79
N VAL A 377 -22.57 -4.26 4.98
CA VAL A 377 -22.08 -5.40 5.78
C VAL A 377 -20.75 -5.94 5.22
N SER A 378 -20.68 -6.16 3.90
CA SER A 378 -19.47 -6.70 3.25
C SER A 378 -18.35 -5.66 3.18
N ALA A 379 -18.66 -4.39 2.91
CA ALA A 379 -17.66 -3.32 2.86
C ALA A 379 -17.06 -3.00 4.23
N ILE A 380 -17.92 -2.85 5.26
CA ILE A 380 -17.49 -2.58 6.64
C ILE A 380 -16.73 -3.79 7.19
N GLY A 381 -17.21 -5.02 6.97
CA GLY A 381 -16.50 -6.22 7.41
C GLY A 381 -15.12 -6.38 6.76
N PHE A 382 -14.99 -6.06 5.47
CA PHE A 382 -13.69 -6.06 4.81
C PHE A 382 -12.76 -4.95 5.33
N ALA A 383 -13.29 -3.76 5.59
CA ALA A 383 -12.51 -2.65 6.15
C ALA A 383 -12.07 -2.92 7.60
N ALA A 384 -12.95 -3.49 8.43
CA ALA A 384 -12.64 -3.94 9.78
C ALA A 384 -11.58 -5.05 9.79
N ALA A 385 -11.62 -5.99 8.83
CA ALA A 385 -10.59 -7.02 8.73
C ALA A 385 -9.20 -6.45 8.40
N PHE A 386 -9.12 -5.43 7.56
CA PHE A 386 -7.88 -4.68 7.35
C PHE A 386 -7.44 -3.95 8.63
N GLY A 387 -8.37 -3.35 9.37
CA GLY A 387 -8.10 -2.80 10.70
C GLY A 387 -7.51 -3.83 11.66
N GLY A 388 -8.12 -5.01 11.78
CA GLY A 388 -7.63 -6.13 12.59
C GLY A 388 -6.24 -6.63 12.15
N CYS A 389 -5.95 -6.65 10.84
CA CYS A 389 -4.59 -6.90 10.36
C CYS A 389 -3.61 -5.80 10.78
N GLY A 390 -4.03 -4.54 10.80
CA GLY A 390 -3.22 -3.41 11.28
C GLY A 390 -2.86 -3.56 12.76
N ALA A 391 -3.87 -3.88 13.58
CA ALA A 391 -3.73 -4.18 15.02
C ALA A 391 -2.74 -5.31 15.29
N ALA A 392 -2.62 -6.27 14.38
CA ALA A 392 -1.70 -7.39 14.52
C ALA A 392 -0.28 -7.04 14.05
N VAL A 393 -0.14 -6.39 12.90
CA VAL A 393 1.15 -6.21 12.22
C VAL A 393 2.01 -5.13 12.89
N LEU A 394 1.45 -3.97 13.23
CA LEU A 394 2.25 -2.85 13.74
C LEU A 394 2.80 -3.11 15.16
N PRO A 395 2.01 -3.60 16.14
CA PRO A 395 2.55 -3.98 17.44
C PRO A 395 3.55 -5.14 17.37
N PHE A 396 3.32 -6.11 16.47
CA PHE A 396 4.25 -7.23 16.25
C PHE A 396 5.61 -6.77 15.74
N ILE A 397 5.63 -5.81 14.80
CA ILE A 397 6.86 -5.19 14.33
C ILE A 397 7.61 -4.53 15.51
N ASN A 398 6.91 -3.76 16.34
CA ASN A 398 7.50 -3.13 17.52
C ASN A 398 8.07 -4.18 18.51
N GLN A 399 7.39 -5.31 18.70
CA GLN A 399 7.79 -6.35 19.63
C GLN A 399 9.06 -7.11 19.19
N ILE A 400 9.28 -7.25 17.88
CA ILE A 400 10.52 -7.83 17.32
C ILE A 400 11.69 -6.82 17.35
N THR A 401 11.38 -5.53 17.46
CA THR A 401 12.37 -4.44 17.50
C THR A 401 12.82 -4.05 18.92
N GLY A 402 12.11 -4.49 19.97
CA GLY A 402 12.33 -4.05 21.35
C GLY A 402 13.61 -4.59 22.03
N PRO A 403 14.16 -3.86 23.03
CA PRO A 403 15.45 -4.17 23.66
C PRO A 403 15.46 -5.40 24.60
N ASP A 404 14.34 -5.80 25.21
CA ASP A 404 14.27 -6.85 26.25
C ASP A 404 14.13 -8.29 25.71
N ASN A 405 14.93 -8.69 24.73
CA ASN A 405 14.90 -10.07 24.24
C ASN A 405 15.75 -11.00 25.15
N PRO A 406 15.16 -11.95 25.90
CA PRO A 406 15.84 -12.81 26.89
C PRO A 406 16.80 -13.82 26.24
N ARG A 407 16.90 -13.84 24.90
CA ARG A 407 18.01 -14.50 24.19
C ARG A 407 19.38 -13.91 24.52
N GLN A 408 19.46 -12.73 25.14
CA GLN A 408 20.73 -12.16 25.60
C GLN A 408 21.26 -12.80 26.89
N GLU A 409 20.40 -13.18 27.85
CA GLU A 409 20.83 -13.76 29.12
C GLU A 409 20.99 -15.27 29.07
N GLY A 410 20.06 -15.98 28.39
CA GLY A 410 20.14 -17.44 28.26
C GLY A 410 21.36 -17.92 27.48
N PHE A 411 21.89 -17.11 26.55
CA PHE A 411 23.16 -17.41 25.87
C PHE A 411 24.38 -17.17 26.76
N ALA A 412 24.33 -16.25 27.72
CA ALA A 412 25.41 -16.02 28.68
C ALA A 412 25.48 -17.14 29.72
N GLU A 413 24.34 -17.64 30.18
CA GLU A 413 24.27 -18.81 31.07
C GLU A 413 24.56 -20.13 30.34
N ALA A 414 24.05 -20.31 29.13
CA ALA A 414 24.40 -21.46 28.30
C ALA A 414 25.89 -21.44 27.91
N SER A 415 26.49 -20.27 27.70
CA SER A 415 27.94 -20.12 27.47
C SER A 415 28.76 -20.42 28.74
N ARG A 416 28.24 -20.16 29.95
CA ARG A 416 28.88 -20.55 31.22
C ARG A 416 28.74 -22.05 31.48
N ALA A 417 27.57 -22.62 31.25
CA ALA A 417 27.32 -24.06 31.38
C ALA A 417 28.10 -24.88 30.34
N LEU A 418 28.21 -24.41 29.09
CA LEU A 418 29.03 -25.03 28.04
C LEU A 418 30.54 -24.89 28.31
N SER A 419 30.97 -23.86 29.05
CA SER A 419 32.35 -23.72 29.51
C SER A 419 32.71 -24.72 30.61
N GLU A 420 31.75 -25.15 31.43
CA GLU A 420 31.97 -26.15 32.49
C GLU A 420 31.80 -27.59 31.99
N TYR A 421 30.92 -27.85 31.02
CA TYR A 421 30.68 -29.20 30.49
C TYR A 421 31.63 -29.64 29.37
N GLY A 422 32.42 -28.71 28.79
CA GLY A 422 33.30 -28.96 27.64
C GLY A 422 34.56 -29.80 27.90
N LYS A 423 34.74 -30.42 29.07
CA LYS A 423 35.96 -31.20 29.37
C LYS A 423 35.92 -32.68 29.01
N HIS A 424 34.76 -33.30 28.75
CA HIS A 424 34.74 -34.70 28.31
C HIS A 424 33.58 -34.96 27.35
N VAL A 425 33.89 -35.27 26.08
CA VAL A 425 33.30 -36.34 25.22
C VAL A 425 33.64 -36.04 23.74
N ARG A 426 33.97 -37.10 22.98
CA ARG A 426 34.44 -37.06 21.57
C ARG A 426 33.27 -37.10 20.57
N PRO A 427 33.47 -36.60 19.34
CA PRO A 427 32.41 -36.47 18.34
C PRO A 427 32.29 -37.73 17.49
N SER A 428 31.37 -38.61 17.87
CA SER A 428 30.79 -39.63 16.99
C SER A 428 29.39 -39.88 17.50
N ASP A 429 28.42 -39.17 16.93
CA ASP A 429 27.00 -39.52 16.84
C ASP A 429 26.22 -38.26 16.48
N CYS A 430 25.67 -38.22 15.27
CA CYS A 430 24.45 -37.50 14.84
C CYS A 430 24.45 -37.33 13.31
N VAL A 431 24.34 -38.46 12.60
CA VAL A 431 23.75 -38.51 11.27
C VAL A 431 22.46 -39.30 11.43
N SER A 432 21.30 -38.65 11.26
CA SER A 432 20.05 -39.22 10.74
C SER A 432 18.86 -38.32 11.05
N ALA A 433 18.19 -37.79 10.01
CA ALA A 433 16.75 -38.00 9.77
C ALA A 433 16.26 -37.02 8.70
N ALA A 434 15.96 -37.57 7.53
CA ALA A 434 15.28 -36.91 6.42
C ALA A 434 14.01 -37.71 6.09
N VAL A 435 12.91 -36.99 5.82
CA VAL A 435 11.82 -37.30 4.87
C VAL A 435 10.87 -38.47 5.16
N ALA A 436 9.55 -38.17 5.22
CA ALA A 436 8.51 -38.61 4.27
C ALA A 436 7.09 -38.36 4.82
N VAL A 437 6.14 -37.95 3.96
CA VAL A 437 4.85 -38.63 3.67
C VAL A 437 4.10 -37.87 2.57
N ARG A 438 3.52 -38.62 1.63
CA ARG A 438 2.76 -38.21 0.44
C ARG A 438 1.40 -38.94 0.44
N THR A 439 0.42 -38.34 -0.25
CA THR A 439 -0.81 -38.89 -0.91
C THR A 439 -2.00 -39.31 -0.02
N ASP A 440 -3.29 -39.21 -0.40
CA ASP A 440 -3.96 -39.03 -1.70
C ASP A 440 -5.46 -38.64 -1.56
N GLY A 441 -6.12 -38.21 -2.64
CA GLY A 441 -7.61 -38.13 -2.71
C GLY A 441 -8.21 -37.47 -3.98
N LYS A 442 -8.69 -38.29 -4.94
CA LYS A 442 -9.49 -37.95 -6.17
C LYS A 442 -11.01 -37.96 -5.83
N GLY A 443 -11.99 -37.37 -6.53
CA GLY A 443 -12.08 -36.60 -7.78
C GLY A 443 -13.55 -36.33 -8.26
N LYS A 444 -13.68 -35.65 -9.42
CA LYS A 444 -14.77 -35.59 -10.45
C LYS A 444 -16.14 -34.89 -10.21
N GLY A 445 -16.49 -33.98 -11.14
CA GLY A 445 -17.86 -33.53 -11.49
C GLY A 445 -17.90 -32.47 -12.62
N LYS A 446 -18.73 -32.64 -13.67
CA LYS A 446 -18.67 -31.98 -14.99
C LYS A 446 -19.57 -30.72 -15.16
N ARG A 447 -19.12 -29.81 -16.06
CA ARG A 447 -19.80 -28.90 -17.01
C ARG A 447 -21.21 -28.34 -16.72
N LYS A 448 -21.33 -27.00 -16.76
CA LYS A 448 -22.30 -26.24 -17.58
C LYS A 448 -21.75 -24.83 -17.86
N ALA A 449 -21.88 -24.36 -19.09
CA ALA A 449 -21.36 -23.11 -19.63
C ALA A 449 -22.50 -22.26 -20.22
N SER A 450 -22.21 -20.98 -20.45
CA SER A 450 -23.09 -19.89 -20.94
C SER A 450 -23.92 -19.25 -19.81
N THR A 451 -23.95 -17.94 -19.55
CA THR A 451 -23.76 -16.75 -20.41
C THR A 451 -23.37 -15.54 -19.51
N SER A 452 -22.18 -15.54 -18.89
CA SER A 452 -21.70 -14.45 -17.99
C SER A 452 -20.23 -14.08 -18.26
N GLY A 453 -19.87 -14.10 -19.54
CA GLY A 453 -18.47 -14.20 -20.00
C GLY A 453 -17.63 -12.93 -19.99
N LYS A 454 -18.19 -11.73 -19.79
CA LYS A 454 -17.43 -10.49 -20.07
C LYS A 454 -16.75 -9.86 -18.84
N ALA A 455 -17.31 -9.94 -17.63
CA ALA A 455 -16.69 -9.38 -16.42
C ALA A 455 -15.76 -10.36 -15.68
N GLY A 456 -16.07 -11.66 -15.70
CA GLY A 456 -15.23 -12.71 -15.10
C GLY A 456 -13.88 -12.91 -15.81
N LEU A 457 -13.82 -12.61 -17.10
CA LEU A 457 -12.60 -12.64 -17.91
C LEU A 457 -11.61 -11.54 -17.50
N VAL A 458 -12.10 -10.38 -17.07
CA VAL A 458 -11.28 -9.22 -16.68
C VAL A 458 -10.55 -9.47 -15.36
N MET A 459 -11.28 -9.91 -14.31
CA MET A 459 -10.67 -10.29 -13.03
C MET A 459 -9.81 -11.57 -13.14
N GLY A 460 -10.25 -12.51 -14.00
CA GLY A 460 -9.46 -13.69 -14.34
C GLY A 460 -8.19 -13.37 -15.12
N SER A 461 -8.16 -12.27 -15.89
CA SER A 461 -6.97 -11.75 -16.56
C SER A 461 -6.08 -11.01 -15.57
N LEU A 462 -6.62 -10.21 -14.64
CA LEU A 462 -5.86 -9.51 -13.61
C LEU A 462 -5.20 -10.47 -12.61
N ILE A 463 -5.87 -11.55 -12.20
CA ILE A 463 -5.29 -12.61 -11.36
C ILE A 463 -4.27 -13.46 -12.15
N ARG A 464 -4.44 -13.62 -13.47
CA ARG A 464 -3.42 -14.24 -14.35
C ARG A 464 -2.23 -13.31 -14.58
N GLN A 465 -2.47 -12.01 -14.71
CA GLN A 465 -1.47 -10.96 -14.87
C GLN A 465 -0.69 -10.73 -13.57
N GLY A 466 -1.33 -10.90 -12.40
CA GLY A 466 -0.66 -10.94 -11.10
C GLY A 466 0.44 -12.01 -11.00
N LYS A 467 0.37 -13.08 -11.80
CA LYS A 467 1.44 -14.10 -11.90
C LYS A 467 2.58 -13.69 -12.83
N ILE A 468 2.36 -12.74 -13.74
CA ILE A 468 3.37 -12.16 -14.66
C ILE A 468 4.04 -10.91 -14.04
N LEU A 469 3.48 -10.42 -12.93
CA LEU A 469 3.84 -9.17 -12.27
C LEU A 469 5.16 -9.26 -11.47
N ALA A 470 5.62 -10.42 -11.00
CA ALA A 470 6.77 -10.49 -10.07
C ALA A 470 8.19 -10.15 -10.60
N PRO A 471 8.53 -10.07 -11.92
CA PRO A 471 9.90 -9.76 -12.36
C PRO A 471 10.44 -8.37 -11.99
N ILE A 472 9.61 -7.31 -11.88
CA ILE A 472 10.10 -5.99 -11.40
C ILE A 472 10.30 -5.97 -9.88
N CYS A 473 9.54 -6.77 -9.12
CA CYS A 473 9.82 -6.94 -7.69
C CYS A 473 11.27 -7.42 -7.49
N THR A 474 11.77 -8.28 -8.37
CA THR A 474 13.18 -8.70 -8.37
C THR A 474 14.13 -7.52 -8.59
N PHE A 475 13.84 -6.66 -9.57
CA PHE A 475 14.67 -5.49 -9.85
C PHE A 475 14.76 -4.53 -8.64
N GLY A 476 13.63 -4.28 -7.97
CA GLY A 476 13.59 -3.47 -6.75
C GLY A 476 14.28 -4.14 -5.55
N TYR A 477 14.14 -5.46 -5.44
CA TYR A 477 14.81 -6.25 -4.41
C TYR A 477 16.33 -6.19 -4.56
N ASP A 478 16.85 -6.46 -5.75
CA ASP A 478 18.29 -6.57 -6.04
C ASP A 478 19.01 -5.23 -5.83
N ILE A 479 18.41 -4.13 -6.27
CA ILE A 479 18.98 -2.79 -6.15
C ILE A 479 19.07 -2.37 -4.67
N SER A 480 18.03 -2.67 -3.90
CA SER A 480 17.89 -2.20 -2.51
C SER A 480 18.59 -3.12 -1.52
N LEU A 481 18.81 -4.38 -1.88
CA LEU A 481 19.48 -5.38 -1.05
C LEU A 481 20.86 -4.92 -0.60
N MET A 482 21.61 -4.25 -1.49
CA MET A 482 22.98 -3.87 -1.18
C MET A 482 23.07 -2.84 -0.05
N ASN A 483 22.08 -1.95 0.07
CA ASN A 483 22.00 -1.02 1.19
C ASN A 483 21.82 -1.79 2.52
N SER A 484 20.91 -2.77 2.52
CA SER A 484 20.68 -3.64 3.68
C SER A 484 21.89 -4.51 4.03
N LEU A 485 22.58 -5.10 3.05
CA LEU A 485 23.77 -5.91 3.30
C LEU A 485 24.92 -5.11 3.92
N GLN A 486 25.08 -3.85 3.54
CA GLN A 486 26.10 -2.97 4.12
C GLN A 486 25.92 -2.76 5.63
N SER A 487 24.69 -2.86 6.15
CA SER A 487 24.40 -2.73 7.59
C SER A 487 24.63 -4.02 8.38
N LEU A 488 24.91 -5.16 7.72
CA LEU A 488 25.10 -6.45 8.38
C LEU A 488 26.58 -6.68 8.74
N PRO A 489 26.93 -6.86 10.03
CA PRO A 489 28.32 -7.08 10.46
C PRO A 489 28.99 -8.27 9.78
N GLN A 490 28.27 -9.39 9.63
CA GLN A 490 28.82 -10.62 9.04
C GLN A 490 29.14 -10.46 7.55
N TRP A 491 28.39 -9.62 6.83
CA TRP A 491 28.70 -9.29 5.44
C TRP A 491 29.92 -8.38 5.35
N GLN A 492 30.01 -7.37 6.23
CA GLN A 492 31.17 -6.48 6.33
C GLN A 492 32.46 -7.28 6.60
N THR A 493 32.44 -8.22 7.55
CA THR A 493 33.59 -9.09 7.83
C THR A 493 33.94 -9.97 6.62
N PHE A 494 32.95 -10.61 5.98
CA PHE A 494 33.18 -11.45 4.78
C PHE A 494 33.81 -10.68 3.62
N MET A 495 33.43 -9.41 3.44
CA MET A 495 33.93 -8.55 2.37
C MET A 495 35.24 -7.81 2.71
N ASN A 496 35.78 -8.03 3.92
CA ASN A 496 36.92 -7.32 4.50
C ASN A 496 36.67 -5.80 4.57
N HIS A 497 35.52 -5.40 5.13
CA HIS A 497 35.10 -4.00 5.35
C HIS A 497 35.34 -3.10 4.12
N PRO A 498 34.63 -3.33 3.00
CA PRO A 498 34.85 -2.58 1.77
C PRO A 498 34.54 -1.09 1.97
N LYS A 499 35.52 -0.23 1.66
CA LYS A 499 35.42 1.23 1.70
C LYS A 499 35.82 1.87 0.37
N GLY A 500 35.47 3.14 0.19
CA GLY A 500 35.88 3.95 -0.97
C GLY A 500 35.58 3.28 -2.32
N ILE A 501 36.61 3.19 -3.17
CA ILE A 501 36.52 2.65 -4.54
C ILE A 501 36.00 1.21 -4.56
N LYS A 502 36.42 0.36 -3.62
CA LYS A 502 36.03 -1.07 -3.60
C LYS A 502 34.53 -1.23 -3.37
N LEU A 503 33.97 -0.45 -2.44
CA LEU A 503 32.53 -0.42 -2.17
C LEU A 503 31.74 0.13 -3.36
N GLY A 504 32.23 1.23 -3.95
CA GLY A 504 31.62 1.79 -5.16
C GLY A 504 31.60 0.81 -6.33
N PHE A 505 32.68 0.07 -6.52
CA PHE A 505 32.80 -0.94 -7.58
C PHE A 505 31.82 -2.11 -7.39
N ILE A 506 31.66 -2.62 -6.15
CA ILE A 506 30.67 -3.66 -5.81
C ILE A 506 29.25 -3.26 -6.22
N ASN A 507 28.89 -1.99 -5.98
CA ASN A 507 27.57 -1.45 -6.31
C ASN A 507 27.42 -1.25 -7.82
N ALA A 508 28.44 -0.66 -8.46
CA ALA A 508 28.44 -0.33 -9.88
C ALA A 508 28.40 -1.54 -10.82
N LEU A 509 28.97 -2.68 -10.42
CA LEU A 509 29.03 -3.89 -11.25
C LEU A 509 27.66 -4.39 -11.72
N GLN A 510 26.62 -4.27 -10.88
CA GLN A 510 25.26 -4.65 -11.29
C GLN A 510 24.75 -3.72 -12.41
N SER A 511 24.89 -2.40 -12.23
CA SER A 511 24.46 -1.41 -13.22
C SER A 511 25.27 -1.52 -14.51
N ILE A 512 26.57 -1.78 -14.43
CA ILE A 512 27.45 -2.05 -15.59
C ILE A 512 26.93 -3.27 -16.36
N GLY A 513 26.66 -4.38 -15.66
CA GLY A 513 26.12 -5.59 -16.27
C GLY A 513 24.80 -5.34 -17.01
N SER A 514 23.92 -4.53 -16.42
CA SER A 514 22.66 -4.16 -17.06
C SER A 514 22.87 -3.35 -18.34
N ILE A 515 23.68 -2.28 -18.33
CA ILE A 515 23.89 -1.43 -19.52
C ILE A 515 24.45 -2.22 -20.69
N ILE A 516 25.44 -3.08 -20.44
CA ILE A 516 26.12 -3.86 -21.49
C ILE A 516 25.12 -4.80 -22.18
N PHE A 517 24.17 -5.35 -21.43
CA PHE A 517 23.23 -6.34 -21.94
C PHE A 517 21.88 -5.76 -22.40
N LEU A 518 21.56 -4.50 -22.13
CA LEU A 518 20.34 -3.86 -22.67
C LEU A 518 20.25 -3.91 -24.21
N PRO A 519 21.31 -3.61 -25.00
CA PRO A 519 21.26 -3.77 -26.45
C PRO A 519 21.08 -5.23 -26.90
N ILE A 520 21.70 -6.17 -26.19
CA ILE A 520 21.60 -7.61 -26.46
C ILE A 520 20.17 -8.10 -26.16
N GLN A 521 19.59 -7.63 -25.06
CA GLN A 521 18.20 -7.87 -24.70
C GLN A 521 17.26 -7.33 -25.76
N ALA A 522 17.46 -6.10 -26.25
CA ALA A 522 16.65 -5.52 -27.30
C ALA A 522 16.76 -6.31 -28.62
N TRP A 523 17.96 -6.78 -28.98
CA TRP A 523 18.16 -7.67 -30.12
C TRP A 523 17.41 -8.99 -29.94
N SER A 524 17.55 -9.62 -28.77
CA SER A 524 16.90 -10.90 -28.45
C SER A 524 15.37 -10.80 -28.45
N ALA A 525 14.81 -9.75 -27.83
CA ALA A 525 13.37 -9.51 -27.77
C ALA A 525 12.72 -9.30 -29.14
N ASN A 526 13.48 -8.73 -30.08
CA ASN A 526 13.03 -8.54 -31.46
C ASN A 526 13.19 -9.82 -32.29
N ARG A 527 14.27 -10.60 -32.09
CA ARG A 527 14.57 -11.80 -32.88
C ARG A 527 13.78 -13.03 -32.44
N PHE A 528 13.77 -13.31 -31.13
CA PHE A 528 13.20 -14.53 -30.55
C PHE A 528 11.87 -14.29 -29.85
N GLY A 529 11.49 -13.03 -29.64
CA GLY A 529 10.27 -12.64 -28.93
C GLY A 529 10.53 -12.34 -27.46
N ARG A 530 9.49 -11.82 -26.80
CA ARG A 530 9.60 -11.25 -25.45
C ARG A 530 9.73 -12.36 -24.39
N LYS A 531 8.93 -13.43 -24.51
CA LYS A 531 8.89 -14.51 -23.52
C LYS A 531 10.20 -15.30 -23.42
N PRO A 532 10.85 -15.76 -24.53
CA PRO A 532 12.15 -16.42 -24.44
C PRO A 532 13.24 -15.52 -23.85
N THR A 533 13.16 -14.21 -24.13
CA THR A 533 14.06 -13.19 -23.55
C THR A 533 13.91 -13.14 -22.03
N ILE A 534 12.68 -13.13 -21.50
CA ILE A 534 12.45 -13.17 -20.05
C ILE A 534 12.97 -14.48 -19.44
N LEU A 535 12.75 -15.63 -20.10
CA LEU A 535 13.22 -16.94 -19.65
C LEU A 535 14.75 -17.04 -19.58
N ALA A 536 15.48 -16.36 -20.46
CA ALA A 536 16.93 -16.25 -20.34
C ALA A 536 17.35 -15.53 -19.04
N GLY A 537 16.59 -14.52 -18.61
CA GLY A 537 16.81 -13.82 -17.33
C GLY A 537 16.75 -14.75 -16.12
N TYR A 538 15.86 -15.76 -16.13
CA TYR A 538 15.79 -16.78 -15.09
C TYR A 538 17.06 -17.62 -14.96
N ILE A 539 17.71 -17.93 -16.08
CA ILE A 539 18.97 -18.69 -16.09
C ILE A 539 20.07 -17.82 -15.46
N PHE A 540 20.20 -16.57 -15.89
CA PHE A 540 21.22 -15.66 -15.37
C PHE A 540 21.03 -15.34 -13.88
N ILE A 541 19.79 -15.15 -13.39
CA ILE A 541 19.57 -14.86 -11.96
C ILE A 541 19.90 -16.07 -11.08
N VAL A 542 19.55 -17.29 -11.51
CA VAL A 542 19.86 -18.52 -10.74
C VAL A 542 21.37 -18.72 -10.65
N ILE A 543 22.10 -18.52 -11.75
CA ILE A 543 23.56 -18.63 -11.76
C ILE A 543 24.20 -17.51 -10.92
N GLY A 544 23.75 -16.26 -11.11
CA GLY A 544 24.27 -15.11 -10.39
C GLY A 544 24.06 -15.23 -8.88
N VAL A 545 22.83 -15.47 -8.45
CA VAL A 545 22.49 -15.60 -7.02
C VAL A 545 23.07 -16.87 -6.43
N GLY A 546 23.10 -17.98 -7.17
CA GLY A 546 23.76 -19.21 -6.74
C GLY A 546 25.23 -18.99 -6.43
N LEU A 547 25.96 -18.31 -7.32
CA LEU A 547 27.35 -17.91 -7.11
C LEU A 547 27.48 -16.91 -5.96
N GLN A 548 26.53 -15.97 -5.82
CA GLN A 548 26.55 -14.97 -4.76
C GLN A 548 26.34 -15.58 -3.37
N ALA A 549 25.36 -16.47 -3.20
CA ALA A 549 25.05 -17.12 -1.94
C ALA A 549 26.10 -18.17 -1.55
N ALA A 550 26.65 -18.89 -2.53
CA ALA A 550 27.70 -19.88 -2.32
C ALA A 550 29.13 -19.30 -2.37
N ALA A 551 29.27 -17.96 -2.41
CA ALA A 551 30.56 -17.32 -2.59
C ALA A 551 31.57 -17.75 -1.51
N PRO A 552 32.71 -18.37 -1.89
CA PRO A 552 33.75 -18.78 -0.94
C PRO A 552 34.62 -17.60 -0.51
N ASN A 553 34.65 -16.51 -1.28
CA ASN A 553 35.44 -15.31 -1.01
C ASN A 553 34.75 -14.06 -1.58
N ALA A 554 35.23 -12.88 -1.18
CA ALA A 554 34.69 -11.60 -1.60
C ALA A 554 34.73 -11.40 -3.13
N ASN A 555 35.74 -11.93 -3.82
CA ASN A 555 35.87 -11.77 -5.28
C ASN A 555 34.75 -12.52 -6.04
N ALA A 556 34.42 -13.74 -5.61
CA ALA A 556 33.29 -14.49 -6.17
C ALA A 556 31.95 -13.75 -5.97
N PHE A 557 31.76 -13.12 -4.81
CA PHE A 557 30.60 -12.25 -4.56
C PHE A 557 30.59 -11.01 -5.46
N ILE A 558 31.75 -10.43 -5.76
CA ILE A 558 31.87 -9.28 -6.67
C ILE A 558 31.49 -9.67 -8.10
N TYR A 559 32.03 -10.78 -8.62
CA TYR A 559 31.73 -11.22 -9.99
C TYR A 559 30.28 -11.62 -10.19
N SER A 560 29.63 -12.21 -9.18
CA SER A 560 28.22 -12.56 -9.27
C SER A 560 27.31 -11.34 -9.44
N ARG A 561 27.71 -10.16 -8.95
CA ARG A 561 26.96 -8.90 -9.16
C ARG A 561 26.79 -8.54 -10.63
N LEU A 562 27.79 -8.84 -11.47
CA LEU A 562 27.69 -8.64 -12.91
C LEU A 562 26.59 -9.54 -13.51
N LEU A 563 26.55 -10.81 -13.11
CA LEU A 563 25.54 -11.77 -13.58
C LEU A 563 24.12 -11.40 -13.13
N VAL A 564 23.95 -10.92 -11.89
CA VAL A 564 22.68 -10.36 -11.41
C VAL A 564 22.28 -9.15 -12.24
N GLY A 565 23.23 -8.26 -12.56
CA GLY A 565 23.01 -7.11 -13.44
C GLY A 565 22.57 -7.50 -14.85
N ILE A 566 23.15 -8.56 -15.41
CA ILE A 566 22.73 -9.14 -16.69
C ILE A 566 21.29 -9.63 -16.59
N ALA A 567 20.96 -10.41 -15.57
CA ALA A 567 19.60 -10.90 -15.35
C ALA A 567 18.58 -9.76 -15.24
N SER A 568 18.91 -8.69 -14.52
CA SER A 568 18.10 -7.48 -14.42
C SER A 568 17.79 -6.86 -15.80
N ALA A 569 18.75 -6.83 -16.73
CA ALA A 569 18.50 -6.33 -18.09
C ALA A 569 17.50 -7.20 -18.85
N TRP A 570 17.65 -8.54 -18.79
CA TRP A 570 16.72 -9.47 -19.43
C TRP A 570 15.29 -9.34 -18.91
N PHE A 571 15.12 -9.14 -17.59
CA PHE A 571 13.80 -8.99 -16.97
C PHE A 571 13.07 -7.70 -17.38
N GLN A 572 13.76 -6.65 -17.85
CA GLN A 572 13.08 -5.45 -18.36
C GLN A 572 12.18 -5.72 -19.57
N CYS A 573 12.41 -6.83 -20.28
CA CYS A 573 11.53 -7.27 -21.38
C CYS A 573 10.09 -7.58 -20.92
N ALA A 574 9.90 -7.89 -19.63
CA ALA A 574 8.59 -8.17 -19.08
C ALA A 574 7.65 -6.95 -19.08
N VAL A 575 8.16 -5.72 -18.91
CA VAL A 575 7.35 -4.49 -19.10
C VAL A 575 6.70 -4.50 -20.48
N ILE A 576 7.52 -4.76 -21.50
CA ILE A 576 7.12 -4.70 -22.90
C ILE A 576 6.06 -5.76 -23.18
N LEU A 577 6.28 -6.99 -22.72
CA LEU A 577 5.32 -8.08 -22.88
C LEU A 577 3.95 -7.76 -22.26
N VAL A 578 3.96 -7.22 -21.04
CA VAL A 578 2.73 -6.82 -20.34
C VAL A 578 2.00 -5.73 -21.13
N THR A 579 2.70 -4.71 -21.62
CA THR A 579 2.07 -3.63 -22.39
C THR A 579 1.49 -4.11 -23.73
N GLU A 580 2.11 -5.08 -24.39
CA GLU A 580 1.69 -5.58 -25.70
C GLU A 580 0.55 -6.60 -25.64
N ILE A 581 0.32 -7.22 -24.48
CA ILE A 581 -0.80 -8.15 -24.23
C ILE A 581 -1.96 -7.42 -23.54
N ALA A 582 -1.71 -6.32 -22.85
CA ALA A 582 -2.75 -5.57 -22.17
C ALA A 582 -3.77 -4.99 -23.17
N TYR A 583 -5.05 -5.08 -22.78
CA TYR A 583 -6.14 -4.46 -23.50
C TYR A 583 -5.92 -2.93 -23.61
N PRO A 584 -6.19 -2.30 -24.77
CA PRO A 584 -5.77 -0.92 -25.04
C PRO A 584 -6.14 0.11 -23.96
N SER A 585 -7.37 0.08 -23.46
CA SER A 585 -7.86 1.02 -22.43
C SER A 585 -7.24 0.82 -21.05
N HIS A 586 -6.69 -0.37 -20.77
CA HIS A 586 -6.10 -0.71 -19.47
C HIS A 586 -4.57 -0.69 -19.48
N ARG A 587 -3.94 -0.57 -20.66
CA ARG A 587 -2.49 -0.65 -20.84
C ARG A 587 -1.72 0.32 -19.94
N SER A 588 -2.18 1.58 -19.83
CA SER A 588 -1.53 2.60 -19.00
C SER A 588 -1.57 2.25 -17.51
N LEU A 589 -2.73 1.84 -17.00
CA LEU A 589 -2.92 1.43 -15.60
C LEU A 589 -2.06 0.19 -15.27
N VAL A 590 -2.09 -0.83 -16.12
CA VAL A 590 -1.30 -2.05 -15.91
C VAL A 590 0.20 -1.75 -15.92
N THR A 591 0.65 -0.86 -16.80
CA THR A 591 2.06 -0.41 -16.85
C THR A 591 2.46 0.39 -15.62
N ALA A 592 1.57 1.25 -15.11
CA ALA A 592 1.83 2.02 -13.89
C ALA A 592 1.92 1.11 -12.66
N ILE A 593 0.98 0.17 -12.51
CA ILE A 593 1.02 -0.85 -11.45
C ILE A 593 2.33 -1.64 -11.51
N TYR A 594 2.76 -2.01 -12.72
CA TYR A 594 4.01 -2.73 -12.95
C TYR A 594 5.24 -1.98 -12.42
N MET A 595 5.30 -0.66 -12.55
CA MET A 595 6.41 0.15 -12.03
C MET A 595 6.39 0.30 -10.50
N CYS A 596 5.21 0.40 -9.88
CA CYS A 596 5.08 0.49 -8.41
C CYS A 596 5.65 -0.75 -7.68
N GLN A 597 5.75 -1.88 -8.37
CA GLN A 597 6.30 -3.12 -7.81
C GLN A 597 7.78 -3.04 -7.44
N TYR A 598 8.51 -2.07 -7.99
CA TYR A 598 9.89 -1.80 -7.62
C TYR A 598 9.99 -1.58 -6.10
N TYR A 599 9.13 -0.71 -5.55
CA TYR A 599 9.14 -0.40 -4.12
C TYR A 599 8.63 -1.55 -3.26
N VAL A 600 7.75 -2.41 -3.79
CA VAL A 600 7.35 -3.66 -3.11
C VAL A 600 8.55 -4.60 -2.95
N GLY A 601 9.36 -4.77 -4.00
CA GLY A 601 10.60 -5.54 -3.95
C GLY A 601 11.63 -4.95 -2.99
N SER A 602 11.80 -3.64 -3.04
CA SER A 602 12.68 -2.90 -2.13
C SER A 602 12.29 -3.07 -0.66
N LEU A 603 10.99 -2.93 -0.36
CA LEU A 603 10.40 -3.12 0.96
C LEU A 603 10.68 -4.53 1.48
N LEU A 604 10.42 -5.57 0.66
CA LEU A 604 10.68 -6.95 1.04
C LEU A 604 12.18 -7.18 1.34
N SER A 605 13.07 -6.60 0.55
CA SER A 605 14.51 -6.70 0.75
C SER A 605 14.97 -6.10 2.09
N ALA A 606 14.44 -4.93 2.44
CA ALA A 606 14.73 -4.27 3.71
C ALA A 606 14.24 -5.11 4.91
N TRP A 607 13.00 -5.60 4.88
CA TRP A 607 12.42 -6.36 5.99
C TRP A 607 12.99 -7.77 6.15
N VAL A 608 13.32 -8.45 5.05
CA VAL A 608 14.01 -9.75 5.11
C VAL A 608 15.40 -9.58 5.74
N SER A 609 16.13 -8.53 5.35
CA SER A 609 17.44 -8.24 5.94
C SER A 609 17.34 -7.85 7.42
N PHE A 610 16.32 -7.06 7.79
CA PHE A 610 16.00 -6.75 9.18
C PHE A 610 15.74 -8.02 10.00
N GLY A 611 14.97 -8.98 9.47
CA GLY A 611 14.71 -10.25 10.15
C GLY A 611 15.95 -11.12 10.34
N MET A 612 16.91 -11.04 9.42
CA MET A 612 18.15 -11.84 9.43
C MET A 612 19.30 -11.19 10.21
N ARG A 613 19.16 -9.93 10.65
CA ARG A 613 20.23 -9.15 11.29
C ARG A 613 20.83 -9.79 12.55
N ASN A 614 20.03 -10.52 13.32
CA ASN A 614 20.44 -11.13 14.58
C ASN A 614 21.09 -12.52 14.39
N VAL A 615 21.18 -13.02 13.15
CA VAL A 615 21.78 -14.32 12.85
C VAL A 615 23.30 -14.19 12.86
N GLN A 616 23.97 -14.83 13.83
CA GLN A 616 25.43 -14.74 14.02
C GLN A 616 26.26 -15.58 13.01
N SER A 617 25.66 -15.99 11.90
CA SER A 617 26.30 -16.81 10.86
C SER A 617 26.34 -16.07 9.52
N SER A 618 27.14 -16.58 8.57
CA SER A 618 27.11 -16.11 7.16
C SER A 618 25.72 -16.21 6.53
N TRP A 619 24.82 -17.01 7.10
CA TRP A 619 23.41 -17.08 6.72
C TRP A 619 22.65 -15.76 6.88
N SER A 620 23.11 -14.83 7.73
CA SER A 620 22.54 -13.47 7.86
C SER A 620 22.43 -12.74 6.53
N TRP A 621 23.45 -12.84 5.67
CA TRP A 621 23.44 -12.21 4.35
C TRP A 621 23.15 -13.20 3.20
N ARG A 622 23.43 -14.50 3.37
CA ARG A 622 23.13 -15.50 2.34
C ARG A 622 21.63 -15.73 2.16
N VAL A 623 20.82 -15.70 3.21
CA VAL A 623 19.36 -15.87 3.08
C VAL A 623 18.72 -14.70 2.31
N PRO A 624 18.99 -13.42 2.63
CA PRO A 624 18.53 -12.30 1.81
C PRO A 624 19.00 -12.39 0.36
N VAL A 625 20.23 -12.85 0.12
CA VAL A 625 20.73 -13.09 -1.24
C VAL A 625 19.92 -14.19 -1.95
N LEU A 626 19.67 -15.33 -1.31
CA LEU A 626 18.88 -16.43 -1.90
C LEU A 626 17.43 -16.03 -2.21
N MET A 627 16.86 -15.11 -1.43
CA MET A 627 15.51 -14.59 -1.67
C MET A 627 15.39 -13.81 -2.99
N GLN A 628 16.49 -13.36 -3.59
CA GLN A 628 16.50 -12.81 -4.96
C GLN A 628 15.95 -13.81 -6.00
N ILE A 629 16.10 -15.13 -5.78
CA ILE A 629 15.54 -16.17 -6.67
C ILE A 629 14.06 -16.46 -6.33
N ALA A 630 13.66 -16.32 -5.06
CA ALA A 630 12.33 -16.70 -4.60
C ALA A 630 11.21 -15.93 -5.31
N LEU A 631 11.40 -14.61 -5.50
CA LEU A 631 10.44 -13.75 -6.19
C LEU A 631 10.26 -14.12 -7.68
N PRO A 632 11.33 -14.24 -8.50
CA PRO A 632 11.23 -14.77 -9.85
C PRO A 632 10.57 -16.15 -9.92
N LEU A 633 10.97 -17.10 -9.04
CA LEU A 633 10.44 -18.46 -9.07
C LEU A 633 8.92 -18.50 -8.82
N LEU A 634 8.42 -17.66 -7.92
CA LEU A 634 6.99 -17.49 -7.71
C LEU A 634 6.27 -17.00 -8.98
N ALA A 635 6.94 -16.16 -9.78
CA ALA A 635 6.45 -15.64 -11.06
C ALA A 635 6.60 -16.62 -12.24
N LEU A 636 7.42 -17.65 -12.11
CA LEU A 636 7.76 -18.55 -13.22
C LEU A 636 6.53 -19.25 -13.82
N PRO A 637 5.58 -19.81 -13.05
CA PRO A 637 4.36 -20.39 -13.62
C PRO A 637 3.55 -19.37 -14.43
N GLY A 638 3.51 -18.10 -13.99
CA GLY A 638 2.85 -17.03 -14.73
C GLY A 638 3.55 -16.71 -16.04
N THR A 639 4.88 -16.60 -16.01
CA THR A 639 5.72 -16.38 -17.19
C THR A 639 5.62 -17.54 -18.19
N LEU A 640 5.42 -18.78 -17.73
CA LEU A 640 5.20 -19.91 -18.63
C LEU A 640 3.79 -19.94 -19.22
N CYS A 641 2.77 -19.49 -18.48
CA CYS A 641 1.38 -19.45 -18.93
C CYS A 641 1.03 -18.23 -19.81
N VAL A 642 1.85 -17.17 -19.81
CA VAL A 642 1.62 -16.00 -20.65
C VAL A 642 1.77 -16.34 -22.14
N PRO A 643 0.87 -15.86 -23.03
CA PRO A 643 1.07 -15.98 -24.46
C PRO A 643 2.24 -15.10 -24.93
N ASP A 644 2.72 -15.35 -26.14
CA ASP A 644 3.63 -14.40 -26.80
C ASP A 644 2.91 -13.11 -27.18
N SER A 645 3.70 -12.05 -27.39
CA SER A 645 3.17 -10.75 -27.82
C SER A 645 2.48 -10.86 -29.20
N PRO A 646 1.20 -10.45 -29.33
CA PRO A 646 0.52 -10.38 -30.62
C PRO A 646 1.25 -9.47 -31.61
N ARG A 647 1.80 -8.35 -31.13
CA ARG A 647 2.60 -7.41 -31.93
C ARG A 647 3.84 -8.07 -32.50
N TRP A 648 4.56 -8.86 -31.70
CA TRP A 648 5.72 -9.59 -32.19
C TRP A 648 5.34 -10.68 -33.21
N LEU A 649 4.27 -11.43 -32.95
CA LEU A 649 3.80 -12.50 -33.85
C LEU A 649 3.44 -11.95 -35.24
N ILE A 650 2.72 -10.82 -35.30
CA ILE A 650 2.41 -10.12 -36.56
C ILE A 650 3.70 -9.66 -37.24
N SER A 651 4.68 -9.15 -36.49
CA SER A 651 5.96 -8.73 -37.05
C SER A 651 6.74 -9.88 -37.71
N CYS A 652 6.56 -11.10 -37.22
CA CYS A 652 7.13 -12.33 -37.75
C CYS A 652 6.26 -13.03 -38.81
N GLY A 653 5.12 -12.45 -39.21
CA GLY A 653 4.21 -13.04 -40.20
C GLY A 653 3.26 -14.13 -39.66
N ARG A 654 3.23 -14.37 -38.33
CA ARG A 654 2.38 -15.39 -37.68
C ARG A 654 1.00 -14.82 -37.32
N LEU A 655 0.24 -14.41 -38.33
CA LEU A 655 -1.03 -13.69 -38.17
C LEU A 655 -2.11 -14.50 -37.44
N GLU A 656 -2.26 -15.77 -37.78
CA GLU A 656 -3.28 -16.65 -37.16
C GLU A 656 -3.04 -16.89 -35.67
N GLU A 657 -1.77 -16.92 -35.25
CA GLU A 657 -1.43 -17.04 -33.84
C GLU A 657 -1.73 -15.77 -33.06
N ALA A 658 -1.42 -14.61 -33.65
CA ALA A 658 -1.77 -13.31 -33.08
C ALA A 658 -3.30 -13.17 -32.96
N LYS A 659 -4.05 -13.53 -34.01
CA LYS A 659 -5.52 -13.52 -34.01
C LYS A 659 -6.08 -14.39 -32.89
N ARG A 660 -5.61 -15.63 -32.74
CA ARG A 660 -6.07 -16.53 -31.65
C ARG A 660 -5.84 -15.95 -30.26
N ILE A 661 -4.72 -15.25 -30.04
CA ILE A 661 -4.44 -14.60 -28.76
C ILE A 661 -5.41 -13.43 -28.53
N LEU A 662 -5.59 -12.54 -29.51
CA LEU A 662 -6.53 -11.41 -29.39
C LEU A 662 -7.98 -11.89 -29.20
N VAL A 663 -8.42 -12.91 -29.93
CA VAL A 663 -9.75 -13.53 -29.74
C VAL A 663 -9.91 -14.01 -28.29
N ARG A 664 -8.93 -14.73 -27.78
CA ARG A 664 -9.00 -15.32 -26.43
C ARG A 664 -8.96 -14.29 -25.32
N PHE A 665 -8.11 -13.26 -25.44
CA PHE A 665 -7.84 -12.32 -24.35
C PHE A 665 -8.60 -11.00 -24.47
N HIS A 666 -8.94 -10.54 -25.68
CA HIS A 666 -9.64 -9.27 -25.91
C HIS A 666 -11.10 -9.46 -26.33
N ALA A 667 -11.43 -10.51 -27.10
CA ALA A 667 -12.81 -10.79 -27.55
C ALA A 667 -13.53 -11.86 -26.73
N GLY A 668 -12.91 -12.42 -25.69
CA GLY A 668 -13.54 -13.43 -24.82
C GLY A 668 -13.88 -14.75 -25.53
N GLY A 669 -13.24 -15.06 -26.66
CA GLY A 669 -13.48 -16.26 -27.47
C GLY A 669 -14.34 -16.06 -28.72
N ASP A 670 -14.81 -14.84 -28.98
CA ASP A 670 -15.60 -14.51 -30.18
C ASP A 670 -14.69 -14.21 -31.38
N GLU A 671 -14.63 -15.14 -32.34
CA GLU A 671 -13.87 -14.99 -33.59
C GLU A 671 -14.50 -14.00 -34.59
N GLY A 672 -15.80 -13.70 -34.44
CA GLY A 672 -16.55 -12.78 -35.31
C GLY A 672 -16.53 -11.33 -34.85
N SER A 673 -15.88 -11.04 -33.72
CA SER A 673 -15.81 -9.69 -33.18
C SER A 673 -14.98 -8.76 -34.08
N GLY A 674 -15.62 -7.70 -34.60
CA GLY A 674 -14.96 -6.66 -35.39
C GLY A 674 -13.81 -5.94 -34.65
N LEU A 675 -13.77 -6.04 -33.31
CA LEU A 675 -12.68 -5.53 -32.49
C LEU A 675 -11.35 -6.20 -32.83
N VAL A 676 -11.32 -7.52 -33.00
CA VAL A 676 -10.07 -8.25 -33.29
C VAL A 676 -9.54 -7.88 -34.67
N ALA A 677 -10.42 -7.73 -35.66
CA ALA A 677 -10.04 -7.29 -36.99
C ALA A 677 -9.44 -5.87 -36.95
N SER A 678 -10.10 -4.94 -36.23
CA SER A 678 -9.61 -3.58 -36.03
C SER A 678 -8.23 -3.55 -35.34
N GLU A 679 -8.05 -4.31 -34.25
CA GLU A 679 -6.76 -4.37 -33.54
C GLU A 679 -5.65 -5.02 -34.38
N MET A 680 -5.94 -6.07 -35.13
CA MET A 680 -4.99 -6.69 -36.06
C MET A 680 -4.55 -5.70 -37.14
N GLU A 681 -5.48 -4.91 -37.67
CA GLU A 681 -5.19 -3.88 -38.67
C GLU A 681 -4.39 -2.72 -38.08
N GLU A 682 -4.75 -2.24 -36.89
CA GLU A 682 -4.04 -1.18 -36.16
C GLU A 682 -2.59 -1.59 -35.88
N ILE A 683 -2.37 -2.80 -35.35
CA ILE A 683 -1.02 -3.31 -35.07
C ILE A 683 -0.22 -3.47 -36.37
N SER A 684 -0.84 -3.98 -37.43
CA SER A 684 -0.18 -4.17 -38.74
C SER A 684 0.23 -2.82 -39.35
N ARG A 685 -0.69 -1.84 -39.39
CA ARG A 685 -0.39 -0.48 -39.84
C ARG A 685 0.71 0.16 -39.01
N GLY A 686 0.66 0.01 -37.69
CA GLY A 686 1.68 0.49 -36.76
C GLY A 686 3.07 -0.10 -37.02
N LEU A 687 3.17 -1.41 -37.29
CA LEU A 687 4.43 -2.09 -37.59
C LEU A 687 5.03 -1.67 -38.95
N VAL A 688 4.19 -1.43 -39.96
CA VAL A 688 4.62 -0.91 -41.27
C VAL A 688 5.17 0.51 -41.11
N ALA A 689 4.44 1.37 -40.39
CA ALA A 689 4.90 2.73 -40.09
C ALA A 689 6.21 2.73 -39.29
N GLU A 690 6.34 1.85 -38.29
CA GLU A 690 7.57 1.71 -37.50
C GLU A 690 8.75 1.22 -38.36
N ARG A 691 8.55 0.25 -39.26
CA ARG A 691 9.61 -0.21 -40.19
C ARG A 691 10.05 0.89 -41.15
N LYS A 692 9.10 1.67 -41.67
CA LYS A 692 9.38 2.79 -42.56
C LYS A 692 10.18 3.87 -41.81
N ALA A 693 9.73 4.27 -40.63
CA ALA A 693 10.43 5.20 -39.77
C ALA A 693 11.83 4.70 -39.36
N ARG A 694 11.99 3.40 -39.07
CA ARG A 694 13.31 2.83 -38.71
C ARG A 694 14.31 2.84 -39.87
N ARG A 695 13.84 2.74 -41.12
CA ARG A 695 14.68 2.82 -42.33
C ARG A 695 15.05 4.27 -42.67
N GLU A 696 14.11 5.18 -42.50
CA GLU A 696 14.26 6.59 -42.89
C GLU A 696 14.98 7.42 -41.81
N VAL A 697 14.72 7.14 -40.53
CA VAL A 697 15.24 7.92 -39.41
C VAL A 697 16.52 7.31 -38.85
N ARG A 698 17.61 8.07 -38.85
CA ARG A 698 18.92 7.72 -38.30
C ARG A 698 19.12 8.32 -36.91
N TRP A 699 20.11 7.86 -36.14
CA TRP A 699 20.39 8.42 -34.79
C TRP A 699 20.86 9.88 -34.86
N ILE A 700 21.52 10.26 -35.96
CA ILE A 700 21.97 11.63 -36.20
C ILE A 700 20.79 12.62 -36.33
N ASP A 701 19.58 12.15 -36.63
CA ASP A 701 18.41 13.02 -36.77
C ASP A 701 17.98 13.63 -35.42
N CYS A 702 18.38 13.01 -34.30
CA CYS A 702 18.19 13.56 -32.96
C CYS A 702 18.98 14.86 -32.71
N VAL A 703 20.00 15.17 -33.53
CA VAL A 703 20.83 16.38 -33.38
C VAL A 703 20.71 17.36 -34.56
N LYS A 704 20.02 16.98 -35.64
CA LYS A 704 20.00 17.80 -36.88
C LYS A 704 19.33 19.16 -36.70
N THR A 705 18.07 19.18 -36.27
CA THR A 705 17.27 20.41 -36.16
C THR A 705 17.45 21.11 -34.82
N ARG A 706 17.17 22.42 -34.77
CA ARG A 706 17.22 23.21 -33.52
C ARG A 706 16.26 22.65 -32.46
N GLY A 707 15.04 22.30 -32.83
CA GLY A 707 14.06 21.68 -31.92
C GLY A 707 14.49 20.30 -31.42
N ASN A 708 15.10 19.45 -32.27
CA ASN A 708 15.61 18.16 -31.83
C ASN A 708 16.82 18.28 -30.89
N ARG A 709 17.71 19.25 -31.10
CA ARG A 709 18.80 19.54 -30.15
C ARG A 709 18.24 19.97 -28.79
N TYR A 710 17.16 20.74 -28.78
CA TYR A 710 16.51 21.14 -27.54
C TYR A 710 15.85 19.95 -26.82
N ARG A 711 15.12 19.09 -27.55
CA ARG A 711 14.59 17.81 -27.00
C ARG A 711 15.70 16.91 -26.46
N LEU A 712 16.81 16.81 -27.19
CA LEU A 712 17.98 16.05 -26.78
C LEU A 712 18.57 16.58 -25.47
N PHE A 713 18.74 17.90 -25.37
CA PHE A 713 19.19 18.54 -24.14
C PHE A 713 18.29 18.16 -22.96
N LEU A 714 16.95 18.30 -23.10
CA LEU A 714 15.99 17.95 -22.05
C LEU A 714 16.04 16.47 -21.65
N SER A 715 16.18 15.57 -22.62
CA SER A 715 16.30 14.13 -22.38
C SER A 715 17.58 13.76 -21.63
N VAL A 716 18.72 14.31 -22.04
CA VAL A 716 20.01 14.05 -21.39
C VAL A 716 20.05 14.69 -20.00
N SER A 717 19.60 15.95 -19.87
CA SER A 717 19.56 16.63 -18.57
C SER A 717 18.65 15.91 -17.59
N LEU A 718 17.47 15.44 -18.01
CA LEU A 718 16.56 14.70 -17.15
C LEU A 718 17.20 13.40 -16.64
N GLY A 719 17.86 12.64 -17.52
CA GLY A 719 18.55 11.42 -17.13
C GLY A 719 19.67 11.68 -16.11
N VAL A 720 20.48 12.72 -16.32
CA VAL A 720 21.54 13.11 -15.38
C VAL A 720 20.94 13.59 -14.05
N PHE A 721 19.96 14.49 -14.09
CA PHE A 721 19.34 15.07 -12.91
C PHE A 721 18.63 14.04 -12.03
N ALA A 722 18.04 13.00 -12.63
CA ALA A 722 17.43 11.91 -11.88
C ALA A 722 18.42 11.17 -10.97
N GLN A 723 19.71 11.16 -11.30
CA GLN A 723 20.74 10.53 -10.46
C GLN A 723 21.51 11.56 -9.61
N TRP A 724 21.75 12.75 -10.15
CA TRP A 724 22.60 13.77 -9.54
C TRP A 724 21.88 14.68 -8.54
N ASN A 725 20.56 14.54 -8.38
CA ASN A 725 19.79 15.21 -7.33
C ASN A 725 20.08 14.73 -5.89
N GLY A 726 21.03 13.79 -5.72
CA GLY A 726 21.41 13.23 -4.42
C GLY A 726 20.77 11.88 -4.11
N GLY A 727 19.95 11.33 -5.01
CA GLY A 727 19.23 10.08 -4.76
C GLY A 727 20.16 8.89 -4.56
N GLY A 728 21.27 8.85 -5.31
CA GLY A 728 22.24 7.76 -5.20
C GLY A 728 22.93 7.69 -3.84
N VAL A 729 23.13 8.82 -3.17
CA VAL A 729 23.73 8.86 -1.83
C VAL A 729 22.79 8.27 -0.80
N VAL A 730 21.55 8.76 -0.77
CA VAL A 730 20.57 8.31 0.23
C VAL A 730 20.10 6.88 -0.04
N SER A 731 20.09 6.42 -1.30
CA SER A 731 19.57 5.09 -1.67
C SER A 731 20.58 3.96 -1.51
N TYR A 732 21.84 4.19 -1.87
CA TYR A 732 22.87 3.13 -1.88
C TYR A 732 23.78 3.15 -0.66
N TYR A 733 23.83 4.28 0.05
CA TYR A 733 24.77 4.52 1.13
C TYR A 733 24.09 5.06 2.39
N LEU A 734 22.79 4.75 2.59
CA LEU A 734 22.06 5.14 3.80
C LEU A 734 22.82 4.74 5.06
N THR A 735 23.30 3.49 5.13
CA THR A 735 24.13 2.98 6.23
C THR A 735 25.33 3.88 6.54
N LEU A 736 26.04 4.35 5.51
CA LEU A 736 27.20 5.24 5.68
C LEU A 736 26.77 6.61 6.23
N ILE A 737 25.63 7.14 5.78
CA ILE A 737 25.07 8.39 6.33
C ILE A 737 24.73 8.21 7.80
N LEU A 738 24.03 7.13 8.15
CA LEU A 738 23.62 6.80 9.52
C LEU A 738 24.83 6.64 10.44
N ASP A 739 25.90 5.99 9.97
CA ASP A 739 27.17 5.88 10.68
C ASP A 739 27.77 7.27 10.99
N THR A 740 27.76 8.20 10.02
CA THR A 740 28.33 9.55 10.23
C THR A 740 27.56 10.41 11.25
N ILE A 741 26.29 10.07 11.53
CA ILE A 741 25.44 10.76 12.50
C ILE A 741 25.30 9.99 13.83
N GLY A 742 26.14 8.96 14.04
CA GLY A 742 26.21 8.20 15.30
C GLY A 742 25.21 7.04 15.41
N VAL A 743 24.44 6.72 14.35
CA VAL A 743 23.52 5.58 14.31
C VAL A 743 24.25 4.38 13.71
N THR A 744 24.96 3.63 14.55
CA THR A 744 25.82 2.50 14.15
C THR A 744 25.19 1.12 14.41
N SER A 745 24.06 1.07 15.12
CA SER A 745 23.33 -0.16 15.41
C SER A 745 22.73 -0.73 14.12
N SER A 746 23.07 -1.99 13.79
CA SER A 746 22.49 -2.70 12.65
C SER A 746 20.95 -2.78 12.73
N THR A 747 20.40 -2.91 13.94
CA THR A 747 18.94 -2.88 14.17
C THR A 747 18.34 -1.55 13.75
N ASP A 748 18.91 -0.44 14.18
CA ASP A 748 18.36 0.88 13.90
C ASP A 748 18.51 1.23 12.42
N GLN A 749 19.66 0.91 11.83
CA GLN A 749 19.93 1.13 10.41
C GLN A 749 18.98 0.34 9.50
N THR A 750 18.81 -0.96 9.77
CA THR A 750 17.89 -1.80 8.98
C THR A 750 16.44 -1.41 9.19
N LEU A 751 16.06 -0.98 10.40
CA LEU A 751 14.71 -0.51 10.71
C LEU A 751 14.38 0.80 9.98
N ILE A 752 15.28 1.78 10.04
CA ILE A 752 15.15 3.04 9.31
C ILE A 752 15.01 2.77 7.81
N ASN A 753 15.85 1.89 7.25
CA ASN A 753 15.72 1.50 5.85
C ASN A 753 14.36 0.85 5.55
N GLY A 754 13.87 -0.05 6.42
CA GLY A 754 12.56 -0.69 6.27
C GLY A 754 11.40 0.30 6.17
N PHE A 755 11.35 1.26 7.10
CA PHE A 755 10.34 2.32 7.08
C PHE A 755 10.52 3.29 5.91
N LEU A 756 11.76 3.57 5.51
CA LEU A 756 12.05 4.41 4.36
C LEU A 756 11.53 3.80 3.06
N GLN A 757 11.66 2.48 2.87
CA GLN A 757 11.09 1.82 1.69
C GLN A 757 9.56 1.79 1.70
N LEU A 758 8.94 1.70 2.89
CA LEU A 758 7.50 1.81 3.03
C LEU A 758 7.02 3.23 2.66
N TRP A 759 7.74 4.24 3.14
CA TRP A 759 7.49 5.64 2.79
C TRP A 759 7.59 5.87 1.28
N ASN A 760 8.64 5.36 0.63
CA ASN A 760 8.83 5.49 -0.81
C ASN A 760 7.68 4.83 -1.59
N LEU A 761 7.19 3.67 -1.13
CA LEU A 761 6.02 3.03 -1.74
C LEU A 761 4.79 3.94 -1.66
N ILE A 762 4.51 4.55 -0.50
CA ILE A 762 3.38 5.47 -0.33
C ILE A 762 3.54 6.70 -1.23
N MET A 763 4.71 7.34 -1.21
CA MET A 763 4.95 8.57 -1.97
C MET A 763 4.97 8.34 -3.48
N SER A 764 5.43 7.17 -3.96
CA SER A 764 5.38 6.82 -5.38
C SER A 764 3.94 6.71 -5.90
N VAL A 765 3.01 6.16 -5.11
CA VAL A 765 1.59 6.08 -5.45
C VAL A 765 0.95 7.47 -5.45
N VAL A 766 1.30 8.31 -4.48
CA VAL A 766 0.85 9.71 -4.42
C VAL A 766 1.36 10.49 -5.64
N GLY A 767 2.64 10.35 -5.98
CA GLY A 767 3.26 10.96 -7.16
C GLY A 767 2.53 10.57 -8.44
N ALA A 768 2.28 9.26 -8.64
CA ALA A 768 1.53 8.77 -9.79
C ALA A 768 0.13 9.41 -9.93
N CYS A 769 -0.59 9.62 -8.82
CA CYS A 769 -1.90 10.27 -8.83
C CYS A 769 -1.83 11.79 -9.13
N LEU A 770 -0.71 12.44 -8.80
CA LEU A 770 -0.52 13.88 -8.94
C LEU A 770 -0.12 14.31 -10.36
N VAL A 771 0.54 13.44 -11.13
CA VAL A 771 1.05 13.74 -12.48
C VAL A 771 -0.01 14.35 -13.40
N ASP A 772 -1.24 13.82 -13.38
CA ASP A 772 -2.33 14.28 -14.24
C ASP A 772 -3.08 15.50 -13.69
N ARG A 773 -2.94 15.78 -12.38
CA ARG A 773 -3.63 16.87 -11.68
C ARG A 773 -2.82 18.15 -11.52
N ALA A 774 -1.50 18.07 -11.37
CA ALA A 774 -0.63 19.21 -11.11
C ALA A 774 0.09 19.71 -12.38
N GLY A 775 0.41 18.81 -13.33
CA GLY A 775 1.23 19.14 -14.50
C GLY A 775 2.72 18.87 -14.27
N ARG A 776 3.49 18.70 -15.34
CA ARG A 776 4.84 18.13 -15.28
C ARG A 776 5.85 19.15 -14.75
N ARG A 777 5.79 20.41 -15.19
CA ARG A 777 6.74 21.46 -14.79
C ARG A 777 6.59 21.86 -13.32
N PRO A 778 5.38 22.12 -12.78
CA PRO A 778 5.18 22.38 -11.35
C PRO A 778 5.69 21.24 -10.46
N LEU A 779 5.50 19.99 -10.89
CA LEU A 779 5.98 18.83 -10.13
C LEU A 779 7.51 18.76 -10.08
N PHE A 780 8.23 18.97 -11.19
CA PHE A 780 9.70 19.02 -11.15
C PHE A 780 10.23 20.16 -10.28
N ILE A 781 9.59 21.34 -10.32
CA ILE A 781 9.98 22.49 -9.48
C ILE A 781 9.73 22.17 -8.00
N ALA A 782 8.52 21.73 -7.65
CA ALA A 782 8.16 21.39 -6.28
C ALA A 782 9.06 20.28 -5.72
N SER A 783 9.29 19.22 -6.49
CA SER A 783 10.20 18.13 -6.17
C SER A 783 11.62 18.63 -5.86
N THR A 784 12.18 19.48 -6.74
CA THR A 784 13.54 20.00 -6.56
C THR A 784 13.65 20.92 -5.35
N VAL A 785 12.62 21.74 -5.07
CA VAL A 785 12.57 22.61 -3.89
C VAL A 785 12.49 21.78 -2.60
N ILE A 786 11.63 20.77 -2.53
CA ILE A 786 11.51 19.89 -1.36
C ILE A 786 12.85 19.18 -1.08
N MET A 787 13.48 18.63 -2.12
CA MET A 787 14.79 17.98 -1.99
C MET A 787 15.88 18.96 -1.55
N LEU A 788 15.88 20.19 -2.06
CA LEU A 788 16.85 21.21 -1.68
C LEU A 788 16.71 21.62 -0.21
N ILE A 789 15.47 21.86 0.26
CA ILE A 789 15.19 22.19 1.66
C ILE A 789 15.66 21.05 2.57
N SER A 790 15.34 19.80 2.21
CA SER A 790 15.81 18.64 2.97
C SER A 790 17.35 18.59 3.04
N TYR A 791 18.05 18.74 1.92
CA TYR A 791 19.52 18.70 1.90
C TYR A 791 20.17 19.84 2.70
N ILE A 792 19.54 21.03 2.78
CA ILE A 792 19.99 22.12 3.66
C ILE A 792 19.99 21.65 5.11
N PHE A 793 18.88 21.05 5.58
CA PHE A 793 18.78 20.56 6.96
C PHE A 793 19.69 19.36 7.23
N ILE A 794 19.78 18.40 6.30
CA ILE A 794 20.72 17.27 6.42
C ILE A 794 22.15 17.80 6.59
N THR A 795 22.57 18.76 5.75
CA THR A 795 23.93 19.32 5.82
C THR A 795 24.16 20.07 7.13
N ALA A 796 23.24 20.93 7.55
CA ALA A 796 23.35 21.72 8.77
C ALA A 796 23.41 20.84 10.02
N LEU A 797 22.54 19.84 10.12
CA LEU A 797 22.47 18.93 11.25
C LEU A 797 23.65 17.97 11.29
N SER A 798 24.08 17.39 10.16
CA SER A 798 25.28 16.53 10.12
C SER A 798 26.57 17.31 10.46
N GLY A 799 26.69 18.57 10.01
CA GLY A 799 27.81 19.43 10.39
C GLY A 799 27.80 19.81 11.87
N SER A 800 26.63 20.13 12.41
CA SER A 800 26.45 20.40 13.85
C SER A 800 26.74 19.16 14.69
N PHE A 801 26.28 17.98 14.28
CA PHE A 801 26.57 16.71 14.95
C PHE A 801 28.07 16.43 15.02
N THR A 802 28.80 16.66 13.93
CA THR A 802 30.26 16.47 13.89
C THR A 802 31.00 17.38 14.89
N THR A 803 30.44 18.56 15.19
CA THR A 803 31.04 19.52 16.12
C THR A 803 30.62 19.29 17.57
N THR A 804 29.35 18.92 17.79
CA THR A 804 28.74 18.81 19.12
C THR A 804 28.75 17.39 19.69
N GLY A 805 28.83 16.36 18.84
CA GLY A 805 28.72 14.95 19.22
C GLY A 805 27.37 14.56 19.83
N THR A 806 26.37 15.44 19.80
CA THR A 806 25.10 15.24 20.51
C THR A 806 24.20 14.30 19.72
N SER A 807 23.90 13.12 20.27
CA SER A 807 23.07 12.09 19.61
C SER A 807 21.73 12.61 19.08
N ALA A 808 21.07 13.51 19.81
CA ALA A 808 19.81 14.14 19.39
C ALA A 808 19.92 14.96 18.09
N VAL A 809 21.08 15.58 17.83
CA VAL A 809 21.33 16.33 16.58
C VAL A 809 21.54 15.36 15.42
N GLY A 810 22.17 14.21 15.68
CA GLY A 810 22.34 13.14 14.70
C GLY A 810 21.00 12.53 14.29
N THR A 811 20.18 12.11 15.26
CA THR A 811 18.87 11.50 14.99
C THR A 811 17.90 12.45 14.29
N ALA A 812 18.02 13.77 14.49
CA ALA A 812 17.24 14.79 13.79
C ALA A 812 17.47 14.82 12.26
N VAL A 813 18.54 14.22 11.74
CA VAL A 813 18.79 14.10 10.29
C VAL A 813 17.78 13.14 9.63
N ILE A 814 17.31 12.11 10.35
CA ILE A 814 16.52 11.01 9.81
C ILE A 814 15.20 11.50 9.14
N PRO A 815 14.34 12.32 9.79
CA PRO A 815 13.11 12.80 9.15
C PRO A 815 13.34 13.56 7.84
N PHE A 816 14.45 14.30 7.73
CA PHE A 816 14.78 15.00 6.50
C PHE A 816 15.15 14.04 5.36
N LEU A 817 15.71 12.86 5.65
CA LEU A 817 15.90 11.80 4.64
C LEU A 817 14.55 11.32 4.08
N PHE A 818 13.50 11.20 4.91
CA PHE A 818 12.15 10.86 4.44
C PHE A 818 11.55 12.00 3.57
N ILE A 819 11.71 13.26 3.99
CA ILE A 819 11.26 14.42 3.22
C ILE A 819 11.98 14.49 1.86
N TYR A 820 13.27 14.14 1.81
CA TYR A 820 14.01 14.06 0.56
C TYR A 820 13.34 13.10 -0.44
N TYR A 821 13.03 11.87 0.00
CA TYR A 821 12.35 10.90 -0.87
C TYR A 821 10.94 11.31 -1.24
N ALA A 822 10.24 12.01 -0.34
CA ALA A 822 8.95 12.58 -0.66
C ALA A 822 9.04 13.50 -1.89
N GLY A 823 10.07 14.37 -1.93
CA GLY A 823 10.35 15.20 -3.09
C GLY A 823 10.73 14.39 -4.32
N TYR A 824 11.64 13.42 -4.19
CA TYR A 824 12.13 12.61 -5.31
C TYR A 824 11.00 11.81 -6.00
N ASP A 825 10.17 11.13 -5.20
CA ASP A 825 9.14 10.20 -5.69
C ASP A 825 7.96 10.91 -6.37
N ILE A 826 7.68 12.17 -6.04
CA ILE A 826 6.59 12.95 -6.64
C ILE A 826 6.84 13.25 -8.12
N ALA A 827 8.09 13.41 -8.56
CA ALA A 827 8.42 13.83 -9.92
C ALA A 827 9.40 12.90 -10.64
N PHE A 828 10.60 12.69 -10.10
CA PHE A 828 11.66 11.99 -10.83
C PHE A 828 11.35 10.51 -11.05
N THR A 829 10.65 9.86 -10.11
CA THR A 829 10.21 8.47 -10.26
C THR A 829 9.23 8.27 -11.43
N PRO A 830 8.08 8.96 -11.50
CA PRO A 830 7.13 8.76 -12.60
C PRO A 830 7.51 9.46 -13.91
N LEU A 831 8.20 10.61 -13.87
CA LEU A 831 8.40 11.46 -15.05
C LEU A 831 9.69 11.15 -15.84
N LEU A 832 10.62 10.36 -15.29
CA LEU A 832 11.88 10.03 -15.96
C LEU A 832 11.67 9.41 -17.35
N LEU A 833 10.66 8.53 -17.50
CA LEU A 833 10.33 7.90 -18.78
C LEU A 833 9.17 8.59 -19.50
N ALA A 834 8.20 9.12 -18.76
CA ALA A 834 7.01 9.75 -19.33
C ALA A 834 7.33 11.06 -20.06
N TYR A 835 8.15 11.92 -19.46
CA TYR A 835 8.45 13.24 -20.04
C TYR A 835 9.21 13.17 -21.38
N PRO A 836 10.27 12.34 -21.54
CA PRO A 836 10.88 12.11 -22.84
C PRO A 836 9.90 11.54 -23.88
N ALA A 837 8.97 10.68 -23.47
CA ALA A 837 7.98 10.13 -24.38
C ALA A 837 7.01 11.22 -24.90
N GLU A 838 6.72 12.24 -24.10
CA GLU A 838 5.84 13.37 -24.44
C GLU A 838 6.52 14.43 -25.34
N ILE A 839 7.81 14.75 -25.12
CA ILE A 839 8.50 15.83 -25.86
C ILE A 839 9.00 15.41 -27.25
N TRP A 840 9.27 14.12 -27.47
CA TRP A 840 9.79 13.62 -28.73
C TRP A 840 8.67 13.30 -29.72
N THR A 841 8.92 13.65 -30.99
CA THR A 841 8.03 13.34 -32.11
C THR A 841 7.91 11.84 -32.30
N THR A 842 6.78 11.37 -32.86
CA THR A 842 6.47 9.94 -32.97
C THR A 842 7.55 9.13 -33.69
N SER A 843 8.23 9.71 -34.67
CA SER A 843 9.32 9.07 -35.42
C SER A 843 10.64 8.95 -34.64
N LEU A 844 10.90 9.84 -33.68
CA LEU A 844 12.14 9.90 -32.88
C LEU A 844 11.97 9.45 -31.43
N ARG A 845 10.72 9.27 -30.95
CA ARG A 845 10.37 8.99 -29.55
C ARG A 845 11.15 7.83 -28.94
N ALA A 846 11.19 6.68 -29.61
CA ALA A 846 11.89 5.51 -29.09
C ALA A 846 13.40 5.78 -28.86
N LYS A 847 14.04 6.54 -29.76
CA LYS A 847 15.44 6.95 -29.62
C LYS A 847 15.62 7.96 -28.49
N GLY A 848 14.72 8.93 -28.36
CA GLY A 848 14.74 9.94 -27.31
C GLY A 848 14.61 9.36 -25.89
N VAL A 849 13.67 8.42 -25.72
CA VAL A 849 13.53 7.65 -24.46
C VAL A 849 14.79 6.84 -24.19
N ALA A 850 15.34 6.14 -25.19
CA ALA A 850 16.58 5.38 -25.02
C ALA A 850 17.77 6.25 -24.61
N ILE A 851 17.92 7.45 -25.19
CA ILE A 851 18.96 8.42 -24.80
C ILE A 851 18.82 8.85 -23.34
N SER A 852 17.58 9.10 -22.90
CA SER A 852 17.29 9.48 -21.50
C SER A 852 17.69 8.35 -20.55
N THR A 853 17.34 7.11 -20.88
CA THR A 853 17.70 5.92 -20.11
C THR A 853 19.21 5.69 -20.06
N ILE A 854 19.93 5.81 -21.19
CA ILE A 854 21.39 5.68 -21.23
C ILE A 854 22.05 6.76 -20.36
N SER A 855 21.59 8.01 -20.48
CA SER A 855 22.11 9.13 -19.68
C SER A 855 21.91 8.90 -18.18
N ASN A 856 20.73 8.40 -17.79
CA ASN A 856 20.43 8.01 -16.41
C ASN A 856 21.38 6.91 -15.90
N TYR A 857 21.58 5.85 -16.67
CA TYR A 857 22.45 4.76 -16.24
C TYR A 857 23.94 5.14 -16.20
N MET A 858 24.42 5.99 -17.12
CA MET A 858 25.78 6.52 -17.07
C MET A 858 26.00 7.39 -15.83
N ALA A 859 25.04 8.28 -15.53
CA ALA A 859 25.06 9.10 -14.33
C ALA A 859 25.00 8.26 -13.05
N LEU A 860 24.25 7.15 -13.06
CA LEU A 860 24.16 6.19 -11.95
C LEU A 860 25.50 5.51 -11.68
N ILE A 861 26.18 5.00 -12.70
CA ILE A 861 27.50 4.36 -12.55
C ILE A 861 28.52 5.34 -11.97
N PHE A 862 28.54 6.57 -12.48
CA PHE A 862 29.41 7.63 -11.97
C PHE A 862 29.18 7.85 -10.47
N ASN A 863 27.92 8.00 -10.05
CA ASN A 863 27.55 8.21 -8.66
C ASN A 863 27.92 7.02 -7.77
N GLN A 864 27.66 5.78 -8.21
CA GLN A 864 28.01 4.59 -7.45
C GLN A 864 29.53 4.48 -7.22
N LEU A 865 30.36 4.90 -8.18
CA LEU A 865 31.82 4.87 -8.01
C LEU A 865 32.32 6.02 -7.13
N ILE A 866 31.83 7.25 -7.33
CA ILE A 866 32.42 8.46 -6.76
C ILE A 866 31.87 8.81 -5.39
N ASN A 867 30.58 8.57 -5.13
CA ASN A 867 29.97 8.90 -3.85
C ASN A 867 30.72 8.33 -2.64
N PRO A 868 31.07 7.03 -2.58
CA PRO A 868 31.79 6.50 -1.41
C PRO A 868 33.21 7.08 -1.28
N ILE A 869 33.88 7.42 -2.39
CA ILE A 869 35.20 8.08 -2.37
C ILE A 869 35.08 9.49 -1.78
N ALA A 870 34.05 10.23 -2.19
CA ALA A 870 33.80 11.57 -1.69
C ALA A 870 33.45 11.56 -0.19
N PHE A 871 32.61 10.63 0.25
CA PHE A 871 32.30 10.48 1.68
C PHE A 871 33.52 10.17 2.55
N GLU A 872 34.44 9.34 2.05
CA GLU A 872 35.68 9.02 2.77
C GLU A 872 36.61 10.23 2.90
N ARG A 873 36.62 11.13 1.90
CA ARG A 873 37.54 12.29 1.87
C ARG A 873 36.99 13.53 2.54
N ILE A 874 35.69 13.81 2.37
CA ILE A 874 35.06 15.08 2.78
C ILE A 874 33.79 14.91 3.63
N SER A 875 33.37 13.66 3.91
CA SER A 875 32.28 13.32 4.82
C SER A 875 31.00 14.16 4.60
N TRP A 876 30.44 14.78 5.65
CA TRP A 876 29.22 15.58 5.56
C TRP A 876 29.32 16.80 4.64
N LYS A 877 30.54 17.31 4.38
CA LYS A 877 30.73 18.45 3.47
C LYS A 877 30.37 18.10 2.02
N TYR A 878 30.28 16.81 1.69
CA TYR A 878 29.85 16.36 0.37
C TYR A 878 28.42 16.78 0.05
N TYR A 879 27.56 16.97 1.06
CA TYR A 879 26.18 17.39 0.85
C TYR A 879 26.04 18.77 0.19
N PHE A 880 27.03 19.67 0.36
CA PHE A 880 27.07 20.96 -0.33
C PHE A 880 27.12 20.82 -1.85
N VAL A 881 27.74 19.74 -2.36
CA VAL A 881 27.77 19.46 -3.80
C VAL A 881 26.36 19.21 -4.32
N PHE A 882 25.56 18.40 -3.62
CA PHE A 882 24.18 18.13 -4.01
C PHE A 882 23.28 19.36 -3.88
N MET A 883 23.50 20.22 -2.88
CA MET A 883 22.81 21.50 -2.80
C MET A 883 23.09 22.37 -4.03
N GLY A 884 24.36 22.50 -4.44
CA GLY A 884 24.75 23.23 -5.64
C GLY A 884 24.14 22.63 -6.91
N VAL A 885 24.16 21.31 -7.04
CA VAL A 885 23.53 20.61 -8.16
C VAL A 885 22.02 20.83 -8.17
N LEU A 886 21.33 20.70 -7.04
CA LEU A 886 19.88 20.93 -6.93
C LEU A 886 19.48 22.36 -7.30
N LEU A 887 20.31 23.36 -6.98
CA LEU A 887 20.12 24.74 -7.45
C LEU A 887 20.24 24.84 -8.98
N VAL A 888 21.23 24.17 -9.58
CA VAL A 888 21.37 24.12 -11.05
C VAL A 888 20.17 23.41 -11.67
N VAL A 889 19.74 22.27 -11.12
CA VAL A 889 18.55 21.53 -11.57
C VAL A 889 17.33 22.45 -11.51
N LEU A 890 17.13 23.17 -10.40
CA LEU A 890 16.00 24.08 -10.22
C LEU A 890 15.99 25.18 -11.29
N VAL A 891 17.14 25.82 -11.54
CA VAL A 891 17.26 26.89 -12.54
C VAL A 891 17.03 26.35 -13.95
N VAL A 892 17.60 25.20 -14.29
CA VAL A 892 17.43 24.58 -15.60
C VAL A 892 15.97 24.17 -15.82
N VAL A 893 15.37 23.45 -14.88
CA VAL A 893 13.95 23.06 -14.95
C VAL A 893 13.05 24.29 -15.07
N TRP A 894 13.30 25.32 -14.26
CA TRP A 894 12.51 26.55 -14.29
C TRP A 894 12.61 27.27 -15.63
N LYS A 895 13.79 27.35 -16.26
CA LYS A 895 13.98 28.06 -17.54
C LYS A 895 13.63 27.24 -18.78
N THR A 896 13.93 25.94 -18.80
CA THR A 896 13.98 25.16 -20.05
C THR A 896 12.94 24.04 -20.13
N TYR A 897 12.26 23.63 -19.06
CA TYR A 897 11.29 22.53 -19.18
C TYR A 897 9.91 23.08 -19.54
N PRO A 898 9.39 22.85 -20.78
CA PRO A 898 8.03 23.21 -21.12
C PRO A 898 6.99 22.35 -20.40
N GLU A 899 5.81 22.92 -20.18
CA GLU A 899 4.65 22.19 -19.66
C GLU A 899 3.98 21.38 -20.79
N THR A 900 3.81 20.09 -20.55
CA THR A 900 3.24 19.12 -21.51
C THR A 900 1.80 18.75 -21.19
N ARG A 901 1.28 19.08 -20.00
CA ARG A 901 -0.08 18.72 -19.58
C ARG A 901 -1.15 19.28 -20.51
N GLY A 902 -2.05 18.39 -20.94
CA GLY A 902 -3.26 18.75 -21.70
C GLY A 902 -2.99 19.22 -23.13
N ARG A 903 -1.78 19.04 -23.65
CA ARG A 903 -1.40 19.35 -25.04
C ARG A 903 -1.33 18.05 -25.84
N SER A 904 -1.75 18.10 -27.11
CA SER A 904 -1.53 16.98 -28.02
C SER A 904 -0.04 16.84 -28.34
N LEU A 905 0.39 15.67 -28.82
CA LEU A 905 1.79 15.43 -29.19
C LEU A 905 2.22 16.34 -30.36
N GLU A 906 1.25 16.68 -31.21
CA GLU A 906 1.39 17.59 -32.34
C GLU A 906 1.54 19.05 -31.87
N ASP A 907 0.75 19.47 -30.87
CA ASP A 907 0.88 20.80 -30.26
C ASP A 907 2.23 20.96 -29.52
N ILE A 908 2.72 19.88 -28.91
CA ILE A 908 4.05 19.87 -28.29
C ILE A 908 5.11 20.03 -29.36
N ALA A 909 5.00 19.36 -30.51
CA ALA A 909 5.95 19.51 -31.61
C ALA A 909 6.06 20.97 -32.09
N PHE A 910 4.95 21.70 -32.12
CA PHE A 910 4.91 23.12 -32.46
C PHE A 910 5.73 24.01 -31.50
N ILE A 911 5.78 23.69 -30.19
CA ILE A 911 6.58 24.44 -29.20
C ILE A 911 8.08 24.37 -29.50
N PHE A 912 8.53 23.23 -30.03
CA PHE A 912 9.94 22.94 -30.24
C PHE A 912 10.43 23.29 -31.65
N ASP A 913 9.59 23.05 -32.67
CA ASP A 913 9.96 23.22 -34.09
C ASP A 913 9.30 24.43 -34.76
N GLY A 914 8.36 25.13 -34.11
CA GLY A 914 7.69 26.31 -34.68
C GLY A 914 6.85 25.99 -35.92
N GLU A 915 6.83 26.92 -36.89
CA GLU A 915 6.06 26.74 -38.16
C GLU A 915 6.54 25.56 -39.02
N ASP A 916 7.79 25.12 -38.86
CA ASP A 916 8.35 23.96 -39.57
C ASP A 916 7.64 22.64 -39.21
N ALA A 917 6.92 22.60 -38.08
CA ALA A 917 6.08 21.45 -37.71
C ALA A 917 4.91 21.23 -38.69
N ARG A 918 4.39 22.29 -39.32
CA ARG A 918 3.29 22.22 -40.31
C ARG A 918 3.70 21.52 -41.60
N ALA A 919 4.98 21.57 -41.97
CA ALA A 919 5.49 20.98 -43.21
C ALA A 919 5.62 19.45 -43.15
N THR A 920 5.56 18.85 -41.96
CA THR A 920 5.77 17.40 -41.75
C THR A 920 4.52 16.57 -41.45
N GLY A 921 3.34 17.20 -41.39
CA GLY A 921 2.05 16.52 -41.16
C GLY A 921 1.12 16.64 -42.37
N ILE A 922 0.72 15.50 -42.92
CA ILE A 922 -0.25 15.36 -44.02
C ILE A 922 -1.55 16.13 -43.72
N ASP A 923 -1.94 16.99 -44.66
CA ASP A 923 -3.21 17.73 -44.85
C ASP A 923 -4.16 17.85 -43.64
N GLY A 924 -4.21 19.06 -43.06
CA GLY A 924 -5.14 19.44 -42.01
C GLY A 924 -5.76 20.82 -42.24
N ASN A 925 -6.60 20.97 -43.27
CA ASN A 925 -7.51 22.10 -43.42
C ASN A 925 -8.71 21.94 -42.46
N ALA A 926 -8.46 22.02 -41.15
CA ALA A 926 -9.51 22.20 -40.16
C ALA A 926 -9.12 23.37 -39.25
N THR A 927 -9.74 24.52 -39.54
CA THR A 927 -9.59 25.76 -38.78
C THR A 927 -9.99 25.57 -37.32
N THR A 928 -9.27 26.26 -36.44
CA THR A 928 -9.32 26.21 -34.98
C THR A 928 -10.72 26.41 -34.38
N GLU A 929 -11.68 26.96 -35.13
CA GLU A 929 -13.09 27.11 -34.73
C GLU A 929 -13.86 25.79 -34.61
N GLN A 930 -13.62 24.80 -35.48
CA GLN A 930 -14.39 23.54 -35.48
C GLN A 930 -14.04 22.60 -34.31
N ARG A 931 -12.87 22.76 -33.67
CA ARG A 931 -12.48 21.95 -32.50
C ARG A 931 -13.05 22.49 -31.19
N CYS A 932 -13.42 23.77 -31.13
CA CYS A 932 -14.06 24.35 -29.94
C CYS A 932 -15.53 23.94 -29.81
N THR A 933 -16.24 23.77 -30.93
CA THR A 933 -17.63 23.30 -30.93
C THR A 933 -17.76 21.83 -30.54
N ALA A 934 -16.92 20.93 -31.08
CA ALA A 934 -16.95 19.50 -30.72
C ALA A 934 -16.57 19.21 -29.24
N ARG A 935 -15.85 20.13 -28.59
CA ARG A 935 -15.46 20.01 -27.17
C ARG A 935 -16.57 20.41 -26.20
N ASN A 936 -17.55 21.21 -26.64
CA ASN A 936 -18.71 21.56 -25.81
C ASN A 936 -19.77 20.46 -25.83
N GLU A 937 -19.94 19.74 -26.94
CA GLU A 937 -20.88 18.62 -27.03
C GLU A 937 -20.47 17.40 -26.17
N HIS A 938 -19.17 17.16 -26.00
CA HIS A 938 -18.67 16.06 -25.15
C HIS A 938 -18.68 16.34 -23.65
N ARG A 939 -19.14 17.53 -23.22
CA ARG A 939 -19.27 17.89 -21.80
C ARG A 939 -20.71 17.76 -21.28
N GLU A 940 -21.67 17.50 -22.17
CA GLU A 940 -23.07 17.28 -21.84
C GLU A 940 -23.54 15.82 -22.06
N LEU A 941 -22.59 14.89 -22.24
CA LEU A 941 -22.78 13.43 -22.18
C LEU A 941 -21.81 12.83 -21.17
#